data_AF-A0A6B1CRN0-F1
#
_entry.id   AF-A0A6B1CRN0-F1
#
_cell.length_a   1.000
_cell.length_b   1.000
_cell.length_c   1.000
_cell.angle_alpha   90.00
_cell.angle_beta   90.00
_cell.angle_gamma   90.00
#
_symmetry.space_group_name_H-M   'P 1'
#
loop_
_entity.id
_entity.type
_entity.pdbx_description
1 polymer ?
#
loop_
_entity_poly.entity_id
_entity_poly.type
_entity_poly.pdbx_seq_one_letter_code
_entity_poly.pdbx_strand_id
1 'polypeptide(L)'
;MIHVKLLVRRLVSVPWLLAAGLVLGWSGEAEAQLALSVNPSSVREDAGETEVEVTVEVTDDTAVEADVFVLLGISEEGLNSRFRIRLTVLRIAAGEKRATGTITLFPVNDEIVDIDLPIEIRGTAGIKTVEPATITLIDDDKDSQSINLSADIVELNRFDGATEVAVTATLDGKVLRQATSFVLTIGDHPDLGPNPNADTNGDGTIDDADATKDNREAQRDLDYTVTLATLTIPRNQVSGTATITITPKNRLPGTIRVATPDSDANNAGIQIANGLTIRPLDIKMKKAVAATADAITLSQESVREDAGETTIELKVSLTNALTNDETVRLRVLSVGETLPSGDAVTSTPTRDVDYTLSFAPFIIPAGETEGTTTFTITPYNDTVAVARGLIYIQITVGDVSVVKTIAIADDDANSTSISLTATPTRLSEGAGRTDVAVTGTLDGRVFDQDVIVLLIIDPDPKDTNANNEVVDVAEATRDVDYTAVLRPLTIPAGAVSGTTTITIIPFDDGTEEGEEKIRLTVPYANRQVTAQYADGEAANLTVGTVDVTLRDGSEGTVPSFAAGAAIAPQTYTVGTAITSLVLPEATGDGDLTYQVSALPAGLSFDSATRTLSGTPAQATVVEVTYTATDRDGEAAVLSFAITVIADEEKVLSFAADAAIAPRTYTVGTPIVDLVLPEITDRDCHPAYSVSALPAGLWFNSATRTLSGTPTQATDGAVEVTYTAVDIDSGESVALVFTIEVNPAAEVPRVVAAGLMAAPAMIREDAAETEVSLTFILEAAAAADESVQFAIVAPSEGTAAMRDVDYTVLLEVLITIPAGATEGTATLILAPINDNSEEGLEAIGVQATLVSTGQTLVTNIAIRDDETPSTSIALSADPSTLSENDDLTTVTITATLDGKALAADATVRLAIDNESTATRDLDYAALFTPRIEIPAGSITGTVNFYVDPRADNLEEGDEIIRLIGTIDGLEGDAVEIAISDPGAAKAVVQTRPEAFSLADNFPNPFNPATTIQYALPQAADVELTVYNIMGQPVRTLVAEYQSAGRYAMEWDATDDSGHSLSSGMYLYRLQVGGEFREVKKMLLLR
;
A
#
# COMPACT_ATOMS: atom_id res chain seq x y z
N MET A 1 -54.89 49.31 -56.55
CA MET A 1 -55.95 48.78 -55.65
C MET A 1 -55.29 48.65 -54.28
N ILE A 2 -55.26 49.62 -53.37
CA ILE A 2 -56.30 50.41 -52.66
C ILE A 2 -57.45 49.55 -52.08
N HIS A 3 -57.69 49.76 -50.77
CA HIS A 3 -58.97 49.62 -50.01
C HIS A 3 -59.30 48.20 -49.45
N VAL A 4 -59.85 47.95 -48.23
CA VAL A 4 -60.36 48.68 -47.02
C VAL A 4 -60.52 47.63 -45.89
N LYS A 5 -60.41 48.02 -44.59
CA LYS A 5 -61.38 47.79 -43.47
C LYS A 5 -60.66 47.70 -42.11
N LEU A 6 -60.72 48.77 -41.29
CA LEU A 6 -61.67 49.02 -40.16
C LEU A 6 -60.94 48.70 -38.82
N LEU A 7 -61.12 49.33 -37.64
CA LEU A 7 -61.89 50.48 -37.13
C LEU A 7 -61.60 50.58 -35.60
N VAL A 8 -61.32 51.78 -35.09
CA VAL A 8 -61.85 52.41 -33.83
C VAL A 8 -61.59 51.79 -32.42
N ARG A 9 -60.93 52.57 -31.55
CA ARG A 9 -61.41 53.24 -30.29
C ARG A 9 -60.21 53.81 -29.50
N ARG A 10 -60.06 55.14 -29.33
CA ARG A 10 -60.55 56.02 -28.23
C ARG A 10 -59.57 56.18 -27.04
N LEU A 11 -59.26 57.46 -26.75
CA LEU A 11 -59.09 58.11 -25.42
C LEU A 11 -57.87 57.67 -24.58
N VAL A 12 -57.00 58.53 -24.00
CA VAL A 12 -57.18 59.68 -23.09
C VAL A 12 -55.83 60.45 -23.02
N SER A 13 -55.71 61.65 -23.61
CA SER A 13 -55.51 62.98 -22.98
C SER A 13 -54.23 63.23 -22.14
N VAL A 14 -53.44 64.19 -22.64
CA VAL A 14 -52.69 65.19 -21.84
C VAL A 14 -53.70 66.06 -21.07
N PRO A 15 -53.38 66.48 -19.83
CA PRO A 15 -53.82 67.79 -19.36
C PRO A 15 -52.64 68.66 -18.96
N TRP A 16 -52.50 69.79 -19.66
CA TRP A 16 -52.03 71.05 -19.08
C TRP A 16 -53.27 71.88 -18.69
N LEU A 17 -53.10 72.78 -17.71
CA LEU A 17 -53.99 73.85 -17.20
C LEU A 17 -54.97 73.51 -16.05
N LEU A 18 -54.66 73.95 -14.83
CA LEU A 18 -55.13 75.24 -14.29
C LEU A 18 -54.58 75.48 -12.88
N ALA A 19 -53.94 76.62 -12.71
CA ALA A 19 -53.64 77.23 -11.43
C ALA A 19 -54.95 77.51 -10.66
N ALA A 20 -55.04 76.97 -9.45
CA ALA A 20 -55.83 77.55 -8.36
C ALA A 20 -55.01 77.32 -7.08
N GLY A 21 -54.63 78.42 -6.44
CA GLY A 21 -53.62 78.44 -5.39
C GLY A 21 -53.96 77.56 -4.19
N LEU A 22 -52.97 76.79 -3.76
CA LEU A 22 -52.57 76.79 -2.36
C LEU A 22 -51.04 76.76 -2.33
N VAL A 23 -50.47 77.96 -2.42
CA VAL A 23 -49.11 78.21 -1.93
C VAL A 23 -49.18 78.02 -0.41
N LEU A 24 -48.78 76.84 0.07
CA LEU A 24 -48.23 76.73 1.41
C LEU A 24 -46.73 76.88 1.22
N GLY A 25 -46.27 78.10 1.55
CA GLY A 25 -44.92 78.56 1.26
C GLY A 25 -43.86 77.64 1.83
N TRP A 26 -42.95 77.21 0.96
CA TRP A 26 -41.57 76.95 1.39
C TRP A 26 -40.90 78.32 1.53
N SER A 27 -40.87 78.81 2.76
CA SER A 27 -40.08 79.97 3.16
C SER A 27 -39.04 79.50 4.17
N GLY A 28 -37.76 79.52 3.81
CA GLY A 28 -36.68 79.28 4.75
C GLY A 28 -35.48 78.59 4.09
N GLU A 29 -34.34 79.26 4.12
CA GLU A 29 -33.07 78.84 3.52
C GLU A 29 -32.45 77.65 4.28
N ALA A 30 -32.59 76.44 3.73
CA ALA A 30 -31.65 75.31 3.78
C ALA A 30 -32.20 74.23 2.84
N GLU A 31 -31.61 74.10 1.66
CA GLU A 31 -32.13 73.26 0.59
C GLU A 31 -31.77 71.79 0.80
N ALA A 32 -32.65 71.01 1.41
CA ALA A 32 -32.51 69.56 1.54
C ALA A 32 -32.20 68.87 0.19
N GLN A 33 -31.00 68.32 0.02
CA GLN A 33 -30.67 67.42 -1.10
C GLN A 33 -31.32 66.04 -0.86
N LEU A 34 -31.77 65.38 -1.94
CA LEU A 34 -32.44 64.08 -1.90
C LEU A 34 -31.65 63.09 -2.75
N ALA A 35 -31.46 61.87 -2.24
CA ALA A 35 -30.83 60.77 -2.96
C ALA A 35 -31.70 59.51 -2.95
N LEU A 36 -31.60 58.73 -4.02
CA LEU A 36 -32.20 57.41 -4.12
C LEU A 36 -31.17 56.32 -3.77
N SER A 37 -31.64 55.23 -3.21
CA SER A 37 -30.91 53.97 -3.10
C SER A 37 -31.83 52.80 -3.40
N VAL A 38 -31.26 51.68 -3.83
CA VAL A 38 -31.99 50.50 -4.31
C VAL A 38 -31.42 49.23 -3.67
N ASN A 39 -32.29 48.28 -3.38
CA ASN A 39 -31.91 46.97 -2.84
C ASN A 39 -32.86 45.87 -3.35
N PRO A 40 -32.36 44.81 -4.02
CA PRO A 40 -30.97 44.59 -4.41
C PRO A 40 -30.49 45.60 -5.48
N SER A 41 -29.18 45.90 -5.49
CA SER A 41 -28.56 46.76 -6.51
C SER A 41 -28.25 46.03 -7.82
N SER A 42 -28.62 44.75 -7.93
CA SER A 42 -28.55 43.98 -9.16
C SER A 42 -29.66 42.93 -9.25
N VAL A 43 -30.06 42.59 -10.48
CA VAL A 43 -31.12 41.60 -10.79
C VAL A 43 -30.67 40.76 -11.99
N ARG A 44 -31.07 39.48 -12.10
CA ARG A 44 -30.74 38.62 -13.26
C ARG A 44 -31.87 38.60 -14.29
N GLU A 45 -31.55 38.37 -15.56
CA GLU A 45 -32.54 38.31 -16.64
C GLU A 45 -33.47 37.08 -16.58
N ASP A 46 -33.01 35.97 -16.00
CA ASP A 46 -33.81 34.75 -15.76
C ASP A 46 -34.64 34.75 -14.47
N ALA A 47 -34.52 35.79 -13.63
CA ALA A 47 -35.10 35.81 -12.29
C ALA A 47 -36.64 35.87 -12.27
N GLY A 48 -37.28 36.13 -13.41
CA GLY A 48 -38.72 36.39 -13.47
C GLY A 48 -39.12 37.67 -12.74
N GLU A 49 -40.40 37.80 -12.35
CA GLU A 49 -40.91 38.99 -11.64
C GLU A 49 -40.13 39.23 -10.33
N THR A 50 -39.42 40.35 -10.26
CA THR A 50 -38.51 40.68 -9.14
C THR A 50 -38.91 42.00 -8.51
N GLU A 51 -39.13 42.02 -7.19
CA GLU A 51 -39.37 43.27 -6.46
C GLU A 51 -38.05 43.88 -5.98
N VAL A 52 -37.87 45.17 -6.21
CA VAL A 52 -36.73 45.95 -5.74
C VAL A 52 -37.24 47.04 -4.81
N GLU A 53 -36.65 47.12 -3.62
CA GLU A 53 -36.93 48.20 -2.68
C GLU A 53 -36.18 49.45 -3.12
N VAL A 54 -36.89 50.57 -3.22
CA VAL A 54 -36.35 51.90 -3.51
C VAL A 54 -36.56 52.77 -2.28
N THR A 55 -35.47 53.32 -1.78
CA THR A 55 -35.48 54.27 -0.67
C THR A 55 -35.11 55.65 -1.19
N VAL A 56 -35.94 56.64 -0.84
CA VAL A 56 -35.59 58.05 -1.00
C VAL A 56 -35.27 58.64 0.37
N GLU A 57 -34.14 59.32 0.48
CA GLU A 57 -33.65 59.91 1.72
C GLU A 57 -33.18 61.34 1.51
N VAL A 58 -33.40 62.19 2.52
CA VAL A 58 -32.81 63.52 2.61
C VAL A 58 -31.36 63.38 3.04
N THR A 59 -30.42 63.88 2.24
CA THR A 59 -28.98 63.75 2.49
C THR A 59 -28.46 64.74 3.55
N ASP A 60 -29.25 65.77 3.87
CA ASP A 60 -28.97 66.72 4.94
C ASP A 60 -29.55 66.27 6.29
N ASP A 61 -28.95 66.70 7.40
CA ASP A 61 -29.23 66.13 8.73
C ASP A 61 -30.54 66.62 9.39
N THR A 62 -31.46 67.21 8.61
CA THR A 62 -32.74 67.76 9.07
C THR A 62 -33.92 67.12 8.34
N ALA A 63 -34.94 66.67 9.07
CA ALA A 63 -36.15 66.07 8.51
C ALA A 63 -36.97 67.07 7.68
N VAL A 64 -37.82 66.57 6.76
CA VAL A 64 -38.63 67.45 5.91
C VAL A 64 -39.71 68.16 6.74
N GLU A 65 -39.87 69.47 6.55
CA GLU A 65 -40.84 70.26 7.33
C GLU A 65 -42.31 70.06 6.87
N ALA A 66 -42.50 69.50 5.68
CA ALA A 66 -43.81 69.17 5.11
C ALA A 66 -43.69 67.90 4.24
N ASP A 67 -44.82 67.26 3.93
CA ASP A 67 -44.82 66.06 3.09
C ASP A 67 -44.17 66.31 1.72
N VAL A 68 -43.20 65.46 1.36
CA VAL A 68 -42.54 65.48 0.05
C VAL A 68 -42.95 64.23 -0.73
N PHE A 69 -43.50 64.43 -1.93
CA PHE A 69 -43.84 63.36 -2.85
C PHE A 69 -42.78 63.27 -3.95
N VAL A 70 -42.18 62.10 -4.10
CA VAL A 70 -41.14 61.81 -5.09
C VAL A 70 -41.73 60.91 -6.16
N LEU A 71 -41.81 61.45 -7.38
CA LEU A 71 -42.23 60.71 -8.55
C LEU A 71 -41.01 60.01 -9.14
N LEU A 72 -41.04 58.67 -9.17
CA LEU A 72 -39.99 57.85 -9.75
C LEU A 72 -40.16 57.73 -11.27
N GLY A 73 -39.05 57.70 -11.99
CA GLY A 73 -38.94 57.50 -13.44
C GLY A 73 -37.61 56.81 -13.80
N ILE A 74 -37.42 56.49 -15.07
CA ILE A 74 -36.20 55.88 -15.62
C ILE A 74 -35.71 56.67 -16.83
N SER A 75 -34.43 56.57 -17.18
CA SER A 75 -33.87 57.23 -18.38
C SER A 75 -34.36 56.58 -19.69
N GLU A 76 -34.51 57.39 -20.75
CA GLU A 76 -35.11 56.97 -22.04
C GLU A 76 -34.30 55.89 -22.80
N GLU A 77 -33.03 55.66 -22.49
CA GLU A 77 -32.22 54.63 -23.15
C GLU A 77 -32.68 53.19 -22.81
N GLY A 78 -33.39 52.99 -21.70
CA GLY A 78 -33.86 51.66 -21.27
C GLY A 78 -35.31 51.30 -21.66
N LEU A 79 -36.02 52.16 -22.40
CA LEU A 79 -37.49 52.11 -22.43
C LEU A 79 -38.16 51.21 -23.48
N ASN A 80 -37.44 50.52 -24.39
CA ASN A 80 -38.14 49.96 -25.57
C ASN A 80 -37.78 48.56 -26.11
N SER A 81 -37.10 47.66 -25.39
CA SER A 81 -37.08 46.25 -25.84
C SER A 81 -36.99 45.12 -24.82
N ARG A 82 -36.56 45.32 -23.56
CA ARG A 82 -36.25 44.19 -22.66
C ARG A 82 -36.93 44.17 -21.27
N PHE A 83 -37.77 45.15 -20.90
CA PHE A 83 -38.41 45.19 -19.57
C PHE A 83 -39.85 45.74 -19.57
N ARG A 84 -40.62 45.35 -18.55
CA ARG A 84 -41.75 46.14 -18.02
C ARG A 84 -41.46 46.48 -16.56
N ILE A 85 -41.80 47.69 -16.11
CA ILE A 85 -41.62 48.13 -14.71
C ILE A 85 -42.92 48.74 -14.21
N ARG A 86 -43.29 48.47 -12.94
CA ARG A 86 -44.33 49.22 -12.22
C ARG A 86 -43.67 50.11 -11.16
N LEU A 87 -43.82 51.41 -11.34
CA LEU A 87 -43.26 52.43 -10.44
C LEU A 87 -44.31 52.91 -9.42
N THR A 88 -43.86 53.18 -8.20
CA THR A 88 -44.66 53.72 -7.10
C THR A 88 -44.27 55.17 -6.81
N VAL A 89 -45.21 55.99 -6.30
CA VAL A 89 -44.91 57.33 -5.77
C VAL A 89 -44.52 57.20 -4.31
N LEU A 90 -43.33 57.68 -3.94
CA LEU A 90 -42.87 57.67 -2.55
C LEU A 90 -43.30 58.98 -1.86
N ARG A 91 -43.81 58.87 -0.63
CA ARG A 91 -44.17 60.03 0.22
C ARG A 91 -43.28 60.01 1.46
N ILE A 92 -42.41 61.00 1.58
CA ILE A 92 -41.73 61.32 2.85
C ILE A 92 -42.70 62.18 3.66
N ALA A 93 -43.16 61.70 4.80
CA ALA A 93 -44.08 62.45 5.65
C ALA A 93 -43.36 63.60 6.39
N ALA A 94 -44.07 64.67 6.72
CA ALA A 94 -43.54 65.77 7.51
C ALA A 94 -42.95 65.25 8.85
N GLY A 95 -41.69 65.60 9.12
CA GLY A 95 -40.93 65.12 10.28
C GLY A 95 -40.11 63.84 10.05
N GLU A 96 -40.24 63.18 8.89
CA GLU A 96 -39.44 62.02 8.51
C GLU A 96 -38.26 62.42 7.60
N LYS A 97 -37.22 61.57 7.54
CA LYS A 97 -36.03 61.78 6.68
C LYS A 97 -36.00 60.89 5.45
N ARG A 98 -36.77 59.80 5.44
CA ARG A 98 -36.77 58.81 4.37
C ARG A 98 -38.14 58.20 4.15
N ALA A 99 -38.35 57.70 2.93
CA ALA A 99 -39.47 56.86 2.59
C ALA A 99 -38.98 55.70 1.73
N THR A 100 -39.49 54.51 2.01
CA THR A 100 -39.21 53.31 1.23
C THR A 100 -40.47 52.85 0.52
N GLY A 101 -40.30 52.22 -0.63
CA GLY A 101 -41.37 51.52 -1.32
C GLY A 101 -40.79 50.56 -2.34
N THR A 102 -41.64 49.73 -2.92
CA THR A 102 -41.20 48.72 -3.88
C THR A 102 -41.53 49.13 -5.31
N ILE A 103 -40.62 48.78 -6.21
CA ILE A 103 -40.88 48.70 -7.64
C ILE A 103 -40.81 47.23 -8.05
N THR A 104 -41.57 46.87 -9.07
CA THR A 104 -41.52 45.51 -9.61
C THR A 104 -40.90 45.55 -11.00
N LEU A 105 -39.85 44.77 -11.18
CA LEU A 105 -39.14 44.55 -12.44
C LEU A 105 -39.60 43.24 -13.08
N PHE A 106 -39.82 43.28 -14.39
CA PHE A 106 -40.08 42.09 -15.22
C PHE A 106 -38.95 41.99 -16.24
N PRO A 107 -37.84 41.30 -15.89
CA PRO A 107 -36.77 41.00 -16.84
C PRO A 107 -37.31 40.08 -17.94
N VAL A 108 -36.94 40.35 -19.19
CA VAL A 108 -37.18 39.45 -20.32
C VAL A 108 -35.89 38.68 -20.52
N ASN A 109 -35.91 37.39 -20.18
CA ASN A 109 -34.82 36.48 -20.54
C ASN A 109 -34.76 36.38 -22.07
N ASP A 110 -33.65 36.78 -22.66
CA ASP A 110 -33.34 36.54 -24.06
C ASP A 110 -32.08 35.67 -24.18
N GLU A 111 -31.99 34.89 -25.27
CA GLU A 111 -30.89 33.92 -25.48
C GLU A 111 -29.65 34.57 -26.12
N ILE A 112 -29.41 35.86 -25.87
CA ILE A 112 -28.33 36.63 -26.48
C ILE A 112 -27.29 37.00 -25.40
N VAL A 113 -26.04 36.59 -25.63
CA VAL A 113 -24.91 36.95 -24.76
C VAL A 113 -24.65 38.46 -24.82
N ASP A 114 -24.88 39.13 -23.70
CA ASP A 114 -24.90 40.58 -23.57
C ASP A 114 -23.88 41.10 -22.54
N ILE A 115 -23.74 42.42 -22.42
CA ILE A 115 -22.99 43.04 -21.32
C ILE A 115 -23.96 43.41 -20.19
N ASP A 116 -23.55 43.18 -18.93
CA ASP A 116 -24.32 43.60 -17.75
C ASP A 116 -24.80 45.06 -17.90
N LEU A 117 -26.12 45.27 -17.88
CA LEU A 117 -26.73 46.54 -18.26
C LEU A 117 -27.10 47.38 -17.03
N PRO A 118 -26.55 48.60 -16.86
CA PRO A 118 -26.95 49.49 -15.77
C PRO A 118 -28.29 50.19 -16.08
N ILE A 119 -29.24 50.12 -15.16
CA ILE A 119 -30.54 50.78 -15.20
C ILE A 119 -30.56 51.90 -14.16
N GLU A 120 -30.71 53.14 -14.61
CA GLU A 120 -30.71 54.32 -13.74
C GLU A 120 -32.14 54.73 -13.35
N ILE A 121 -32.45 54.65 -12.05
CA ILE A 121 -33.70 55.12 -11.45
C ILE A 121 -33.55 56.58 -11.05
N ARG A 122 -34.44 57.42 -11.57
CA ARG A 122 -34.46 58.87 -11.35
C ARG A 122 -35.69 59.27 -10.55
N GLY A 123 -35.55 60.26 -9.68
CA GLY A 123 -36.66 60.82 -8.90
C GLY A 123 -36.85 62.31 -9.18
N THR A 124 -38.09 62.79 -9.13
CA THR A 124 -38.39 64.23 -9.12
C THR A 124 -39.34 64.58 -7.97
N ALA A 125 -39.02 65.65 -7.26
CA ALA A 125 -39.85 66.21 -6.18
C ALA A 125 -40.20 67.66 -6.55
N GLY A 126 -41.38 67.87 -7.14
CA GLY A 126 -41.77 69.17 -7.71
C GLY A 126 -40.92 69.53 -8.94
N ILE A 127 -40.13 70.60 -8.87
CA ILE A 127 -39.23 71.05 -9.95
C ILE A 127 -37.76 70.63 -9.74
N LYS A 128 -37.44 69.92 -8.65
CA LYS A 128 -36.07 69.49 -8.32
C LYS A 128 -35.84 68.02 -8.70
N THR A 129 -34.66 67.74 -9.25
CA THR A 129 -34.16 66.40 -9.54
C THR A 129 -33.50 65.79 -8.31
N VAL A 130 -33.83 64.53 -8.02
CA VAL A 130 -33.23 63.70 -6.97
C VAL A 130 -32.00 62.98 -7.54
N GLU A 131 -30.95 62.80 -6.74
CA GLU A 131 -29.77 62.04 -7.17
C GLU A 131 -30.18 60.59 -7.50
N PRO A 132 -29.82 60.07 -8.69
CA PRO A 132 -30.30 58.78 -9.16
C PRO A 132 -29.61 57.60 -8.48
N ALA A 133 -30.24 56.44 -8.56
CA ALA A 133 -29.67 55.15 -8.15
C ALA A 133 -29.59 54.19 -9.34
N THR A 134 -28.61 53.30 -9.36
CA THR A 134 -28.41 52.35 -10.45
C THR A 134 -28.66 50.92 -9.99
N ILE A 135 -29.39 50.15 -10.79
CA ILE A 135 -29.53 48.69 -10.66
C ILE A 135 -28.79 48.05 -11.84
N THR A 136 -27.90 47.11 -11.58
CA THR A 136 -27.21 46.36 -12.65
C THR A 136 -27.99 45.10 -13.00
N LEU A 137 -28.37 44.95 -14.26
CA LEU A 137 -28.93 43.72 -14.76
C LEU A 137 -27.80 42.78 -15.19
N ILE A 138 -27.79 41.58 -14.65
CA ILE A 138 -26.74 40.58 -14.88
C ILE A 138 -27.23 39.60 -15.95
N ASP A 139 -26.45 39.50 -17.03
CA ASP A 139 -26.68 38.54 -18.12
C ASP A 139 -26.48 37.10 -17.60
N ASP A 140 -27.47 36.22 -17.83
CA ASP A 140 -27.38 34.80 -17.48
C ASP A 140 -26.70 33.94 -18.54
N ASP A 141 -26.33 34.52 -19.69
CA ASP A 141 -25.76 33.81 -20.82
C ASP A 141 -24.21 33.67 -20.84
N LYS A 142 -23.51 33.78 -19.69
CA LYS A 142 -22.05 33.52 -19.59
C LYS A 142 -21.61 32.64 -18.41
N ASP A 143 -21.02 31.48 -18.72
CA ASP A 143 -20.56 30.48 -17.74
C ASP A 143 -19.27 30.88 -16.99
N SER A 144 -19.02 30.25 -15.83
CA SER A 144 -17.76 30.36 -15.07
C SER A 144 -16.56 29.86 -15.88
N GLN A 145 -15.37 30.42 -15.67
CA GLN A 145 -14.14 30.05 -16.39
C GLN A 145 -13.09 29.34 -15.52
N SER A 146 -13.26 29.29 -14.20
CA SER A 146 -12.31 28.59 -13.32
C SER A 146 -12.97 27.94 -12.10
N ILE A 147 -12.28 26.93 -11.56
CA ILE A 147 -12.63 26.16 -10.36
C ILE A 147 -11.44 26.19 -9.39
N ASN A 148 -11.70 26.57 -8.14
CA ASN A 148 -10.72 26.52 -7.05
C ASN A 148 -11.05 25.36 -6.11
N LEU A 149 -10.05 24.52 -5.83
CA LEU A 149 -10.16 23.44 -4.85
C LEU A 149 -9.72 23.93 -3.46
N SER A 150 -10.42 23.47 -2.43
CA SER A 150 -10.09 23.69 -1.02
C SER A 150 -10.40 22.43 -0.23
N ALA A 151 -9.76 22.22 0.92
CA ALA A 151 -10.10 21.14 1.83
C ALA A 151 -10.34 21.67 3.24
N ASP A 152 -11.14 20.94 4.01
CA ASP A 152 -11.30 21.16 5.45
C ASP A 152 -10.04 20.82 6.24
N ILE A 153 -9.26 19.84 5.77
CA ILE A 153 -7.96 19.44 6.32
C ILE A 153 -6.86 19.72 5.28
N VAL A 154 -5.97 20.65 5.61
CA VAL A 154 -4.81 21.03 4.77
C VAL A 154 -3.47 20.52 5.33
N GLU A 155 -3.49 19.89 6.50
CA GLU A 155 -2.34 19.26 7.15
C GLU A 155 -2.76 17.95 7.83
N LEU A 156 -2.04 16.85 7.57
CA LEU A 156 -2.31 15.51 8.11
C LEU A 156 -1.12 14.99 8.93
N ASN A 157 -1.36 14.23 10.01
CA ASN A 157 -0.25 13.57 10.69
C ASN A 157 0.10 12.26 9.98
N ARG A 158 1.40 12.02 9.78
CA ARG A 158 1.92 10.84 9.04
C ARG A 158 1.64 9.47 9.69
N PHE A 159 1.05 9.46 10.88
CA PHE A 159 0.71 8.27 11.66
C PHE A 159 -0.79 8.20 11.99
N ASP A 160 -1.59 9.15 11.48
CA ASP A 160 -3.04 9.01 11.57
C ASP A 160 -3.45 7.80 10.71
N GLY A 161 -4.51 7.10 11.13
CA GLY A 161 -5.11 6.05 10.30
C GLY A 161 -5.80 6.64 9.07
N ALA A 162 -6.66 5.85 8.43
CA ALA A 162 -7.52 6.34 7.35
C ALA A 162 -8.27 7.61 7.81
N THR A 163 -7.96 8.74 7.16
CA THR A 163 -8.51 10.05 7.50
C THR A 163 -9.37 10.54 6.35
N GLU A 164 -10.62 10.87 6.65
CA GLU A 164 -11.55 11.48 5.68
C GLU A 164 -11.25 12.97 5.55
N VAL A 165 -11.08 13.43 4.31
CA VAL A 165 -10.83 14.84 3.96
C VAL A 165 -11.92 15.29 3.00
N ALA A 166 -12.66 16.33 3.37
CA ALA A 166 -13.70 16.92 2.53
C ALA A 166 -13.10 17.97 1.60
N VAL A 167 -13.06 17.67 0.31
CA VAL A 167 -12.58 18.55 -0.75
C VAL A 167 -13.76 19.31 -1.36
N THR A 168 -13.71 20.63 -1.34
CA THR A 168 -14.72 21.52 -1.91
C THR A 168 -14.17 22.25 -3.12
N ALA A 169 -14.86 22.11 -4.26
CA ALA A 169 -14.63 22.89 -5.46
C ALA A 169 -15.55 24.11 -5.47
N THR A 170 -15.01 25.28 -5.77
CA THR A 170 -15.74 26.56 -5.82
C THR A 170 -15.53 27.25 -7.16
N LEU A 171 -16.59 27.81 -7.72
CA LEU A 171 -16.58 28.61 -8.94
C LEU A 171 -16.34 30.09 -8.61
N ASP A 172 -15.80 30.86 -9.57
CA ASP A 172 -15.52 32.29 -9.43
C ASP A 172 -16.79 33.18 -9.45
N GLY A 173 -17.84 32.78 -8.73
CA GLY A 173 -19.07 33.56 -8.54
C GLY A 173 -20.13 33.41 -9.65
N LYS A 174 -19.93 32.52 -10.62
CA LYS A 174 -20.92 32.17 -11.67
C LYS A 174 -21.26 30.68 -11.60
N VAL A 175 -22.53 30.32 -11.82
CA VAL A 175 -23.00 28.92 -11.78
C VAL A 175 -22.79 28.21 -13.13
N LEU A 176 -22.78 26.88 -13.13
CA LEU A 176 -22.70 26.06 -14.36
C LEU A 176 -24.09 25.64 -14.85
N ARG A 177 -24.31 25.71 -16.17
CA ARG A 177 -25.58 25.34 -16.85
C ARG A 177 -25.90 23.85 -16.80
N GLN A 178 -24.88 23.01 -16.63
CA GLN A 178 -25.00 21.57 -16.45
C GLN A 178 -24.22 21.14 -15.20
N ALA A 179 -24.62 20.01 -14.61
CA ALA A 179 -23.84 19.42 -13.53
C ALA A 179 -22.49 18.96 -14.11
N THR A 180 -21.40 19.44 -13.52
CA THR A 180 -20.05 19.08 -13.96
C THR A 180 -19.43 18.17 -12.92
N SER A 181 -19.13 16.94 -13.34
CA SER A 181 -18.46 15.94 -12.51
C SER A 181 -17.06 15.70 -13.05
N PHE A 182 -16.08 15.62 -12.15
CA PHE A 182 -14.71 15.22 -12.48
C PHE A 182 -14.15 14.34 -11.38
N VAL A 183 -13.25 13.42 -11.75
CA VAL A 183 -12.57 12.54 -10.80
C VAL A 183 -11.41 13.30 -10.19
N LEU A 184 -11.35 13.36 -8.86
CA LEU A 184 -10.17 13.82 -8.16
C LEU A 184 -9.08 12.74 -8.27
N THR A 185 -7.92 13.11 -8.78
CA THR A 185 -6.71 12.28 -8.80
C THR A 185 -5.63 12.87 -7.91
N ILE A 186 -4.56 12.11 -7.68
CA ILE A 186 -3.35 12.61 -7.04
C ILE A 186 -2.30 12.86 -8.13
N GLY A 187 -1.79 14.09 -8.20
CA GLY A 187 -0.76 14.46 -9.16
C GLY A 187 0.65 14.02 -8.72
N ASP A 188 1.62 14.13 -9.63
CA ASP A 188 3.03 13.81 -9.37
C ASP A 188 3.61 14.56 -8.16
N HIS A 189 4.45 13.87 -7.38
CA HIS A 189 5.13 14.42 -6.20
C HIS A 189 6.03 15.60 -6.61
N PRO A 190 5.79 16.84 -6.10
CA PRO A 190 6.51 18.03 -6.57
C PRO A 190 8.00 18.06 -6.21
N ASP A 191 8.46 17.28 -5.22
CA ASP A 191 9.86 17.31 -4.74
C ASP A 191 10.78 16.19 -5.28
N LEU A 192 10.33 15.33 -6.20
CA LEU A 192 11.20 14.28 -6.77
C LEU A 192 11.95 14.83 -7.98
N GLY A 193 13.24 15.15 -7.79
CA GLY A 193 14.15 15.43 -8.91
C GLY A 193 14.36 14.19 -9.81
N PRO A 194 14.90 14.36 -11.03
CA PRO A 194 15.12 13.25 -11.95
C PRO A 194 16.10 12.21 -11.35
N ASN A 195 15.81 10.93 -11.59
CA ASN A 195 16.58 9.78 -11.12
C ASN A 195 18.07 9.89 -11.54
N PRO A 196 19.05 9.83 -10.61
CA PRO A 196 20.47 9.86 -10.96
C PRO A 196 20.99 8.58 -11.65
N ASN A 197 20.18 7.51 -11.71
CA ASN A 197 20.51 6.21 -12.31
C ASN A 197 19.69 5.88 -13.56
N ALA A 198 19.09 6.86 -14.25
CA ALA A 198 18.51 6.60 -15.56
C ALA A 198 19.64 6.22 -16.54
N ASP A 199 19.52 5.04 -17.18
CA ASP A 199 20.49 4.60 -18.18
C ASP A 199 20.45 5.60 -19.35
N THR A 200 21.56 6.33 -19.52
CA THR A 200 21.72 7.23 -20.65
C THR A 200 22.25 6.42 -21.81
N ASN A 201 21.50 6.41 -22.92
CA ASN A 201 22.13 6.19 -24.22
C ASN A 201 23.27 7.21 -24.33
N GLY A 202 24.43 6.81 -24.83
CA GLY A 202 25.68 7.61 -24.82
C GLY A 202 25.66 8.98 -25.51
N ASP A 203 24.49 9.58 -25.77
CA ASP A 203 24.26 10.96 -26.19
C ASP A 203 23.52 11.84 -25.16
N GLY A 204 23.08 11.29 -24.02
CA GLY A 204 22.43 12.05 -22.94
C GLY A 204 20.92 12.27 -23.10
N THR A 205 20.24 11.51 -23.96
CA THR A 205 18.77 11.45 -24.00
C THR A 205 18.22 10.22 -23.26
N ILE A 206 17.14 10.41 -22.48
CA ILE A 206 16.42 9.35 -21.76
C ILE A 206 15.32 8.82 -22.70
N ASP A 207 15.37 7.54 -23.05
CA ASP A 207 14.49 6.91 -24.06
C ASP A 207 13.27 6.19 -23.47
N ASP A 208 12.81 6.58 -22.28
CA ASP A 208 11.61 5.96 -21.72
C ASP A 208 10.81 6.93 -20.84
N ALA A 209 9.72 7.44 -21.40
CA ALA A 209 8.73 8.23 -20.68
C ALA A 209 7.88 7.37 -19.73
N ASP A 210 7.82 6.05 -19.93
CA ASP A 210 7.04 5.12 -19.08
C ASP A 210 7.84 4.70 -17.83
N ALA A 211 9.15 4.43 -17.94
CA ALA A 211 9.97 4.03 -16.79
C ALA A 211 10.09 5.10 -15.68
N THR A 212 9.91 6.38 -16.01
CA THR A 212 9.86 7.46 -15.01
C THR A 212 8.48 7.59 -14.37
N LYS A 213 7.39 7.23 -15.05
CA LYS A 213 6.02 7.25 -14.50
C LYS A 213 5.79 6.09 -13.53
N ASP A 214 6.19 4.87 -13.91
CA ASP A 214 6.03 3.67 -13.06
C ASP A 214 6.79 3.77 -11.71
N ASN A 215 7.99 4.36 -11.71
CA ASN A 215 8.75 4.57 -10.48
C ASN A 215 8.12 5.62 -9.55
N ARG A 216 7.41 6.62 -10.11
CA ARG A 216 6.72 7.67 -9.33
C ARG A 216 5.41 7.15 -8.73
N GLU A 217 4.69 6.31 -9.46
CA GLU A 217 3.47 5.64 -8.96
C GLU A 217 3.80 4.58 -7.89
N ALA A 218 4.89 3.81 -8.07
CA ALA A 218 5.37 2.87 -7.07
C ALA A 218 5.79 3.56 -5.76
N GLN A 219 6.41 4.74 -5.84
CA GLN A 219 6.85 5.50 -4.67
C GLN A 219 5.69 6.22 -3.94
N ARG A 220 4.67 6.67 -4.68
CA ARG A 220 3.40 7.17 -4.11
C ARG A 220 2.69 6.10 -3.27
N ASP A 221 2.58 4.88 -3.79
CA ASP A 221 1.85 3.78 -3.14
C ASP A 221 2.60 3.21 -1.91
N LEU A 222 3.89 3.53 -1.78
CA LEU A 222 4.74 3.30 -0.61
C LEU A 222 4.52 4.33 0.51
N ASP A 223 4.12 5.56 0.20
CA ASP A 223 4.05 6.67 1.16
C ASP A 223 2.63 6.89 1.73
N TYR A 224 1.58 6.66 0.92
CA TYR A 224 0.17 6.75 1.35
C TYR A 224 -0.77 5.98 0.38
N THR A 225 -2.02 5.79 0.79
CA THR A 225 -3.11 5.31 -0.09
C THR A 225 -4.26 6.30 -0.07
N VAL A 226 -4.85 6.58 -1.24
CA VAL A 226 -5.99 7.48 -1.38
C VAL A 226 -7.15 6.77 -2.06
N THR A 227 -8.35 6.89 -1.50
CA THR A 227 -9.57 6.52 -2.21
C THR A 227 -10.02 7.69 -3.08
N LEU A 228 -10.01 7.50 -4.40
CA LEU A 228 -10.44 8.52 -5.36
C LEU A 228 -11.94 8.76 -5.23
N ALA A 229 -12.37 10.01 -5.43
CA ALA A 229 -13.77 10.39 -5.39
C ALA A 229 -14.13 11.24 -6.61
N THR A 230 -15.34 11.04 -7.14
CA THR A 230 -15.93 11.92 -8.14
C THR A 230 -16.51 13.14 -7.45
N LEU A 231 -15.97 14.33 -7.74
CA LEU A 231 -16.53 15.59 -7.26
C LEU A 231 -17.51 16.13 -8.31
N THR A 232 -18.74 16.43 -7.88
CA THR A 232 -19.78 16.99 -8.73
C THR A 232 -20.16 18.38 -8.24
N ILE A 233 -20.09 19.38 -9.13
CA ILE A 233 -20.73 20.68 -8.93
C ILE A 233 -22.12 20.60 -9.59
N PRO A 234 -23.22 20.58 -8.81
CA PRO A 234 -24.56 20.48 -9.38
C PRO A 234 -24.92 21.70 -10.23
N ARG A 235 -25.86 21.52 -11.17
CA ARG A 235 -26.43 22.62 -11.96
C ARG A 235 -26.92 23.74 -11.03
N ASN A 236 -26.66 24.99 -11.40
CA ASN A 236 -27.06 26.19 -10.64
C ASN A 236 -26.45 26.31 -9.23
N GLN A 237 -25.39 25.55 -8.92
CA GLN A 237 -24.62 25.71 -7.68
C GLN A 237 -23.25 26.34 -7.98
N VAL A 238 -22.73 27.09 -7.01
CA VAL A 238 -21.40 27.72 -7.08
C VAL A 238 -20.30 26.85 -6.49
N SER A 239 -20.66 25.72 -5.88
CA SER A 239 -19.72 24.78 -5.28
C SER A 239 -20.25 23.35 -5.26
N GLY A 240 -19.32 22.41 -5.11
CA GLY A 240 -19.58 20.99 -4.88
C GLY A 240 -18.53 20.41 -3.95
N THR A 241 -18.89 19.40 -3.17
CA THR A 241 -18.00 18.78 -2.17
C THR A 241 -17.96 17.28 -2.39
N ALA A 242 -16.77 16.69 -2.23
CA ALA A 242 -16.57 15.25 -2.20
C ALA A 242 -15.60 14.89 -1.06
N THR A 243 -15.74 13.68 -0.52
CA THR A 243 -14.85 13.17 0.53
C THR A 243 -13.85 12.19 -0.09
N ILE A 244 -12.58 12.43 0.15
CA ILE A 244 -11.51 11.47 -0.13
C ILE A 244 -11.04 10.86 1.19
N THR A 245 -10.53 9.64 1.15
CA THR A 245 -9.89 9.01 2.32
C THR A 245 -8.40 8.89 2.07
N ILE A 246 -7.58 9.42 2.97
CA ILE A 246 -6.12 9.36 2.91
C ILE A 246 -5.61 8.49 4.06
N THR A 247 -4.84 7.45 3.74
CA THR A 247 -4.19 6.57 4.73
C THR A 247 -2.67 6.63 4.57
N PRO A 248 -1.93 7.32 5.46
CA PRO A 248 -0.47 7.37 5.48
C PRO A 248 0.21 6.00 5.71
N LYS A 249 1.36 5.73 5.07
CA LYS A 249 2.13 4.46 5.16
C LYS A 249 3.54 4.59 5.78
N ASN A 250 3.74 5.59 6.64
CA ASN A 250 4.89 5.69 7.56
C ASN A 250 6.29 5.95 6.94
N ARG A 251 6.36 6.75 5.86
CA ARG A 251 7.62 7.30 5.30
C ARG A 251 7.57 8.85 5.19
N LEU A 252 8.71 9.48 4.87
CA LEU A 252 9.08 10.92 5.02
C LEU A 252 7.98 11.97 4.68
N PRO A 253 8.03 13.22 5.21
CA PRO A 253 6.93 14.18 5.09
C PRO A 253 6.79 14.76 3.67
N GLY A 254 5.94 14.14 2.85
CA GLY A 254 5.58 14.64 1.53
C GLY A 254 4.41 15.63 1.52
N THR A 255 4.21 16.29 0.38
CA THR A 255 2.99 17.05 0.06
C THR A 255 2.10 16.20 -0.84
N ILE A 256 0.84 16.01 -0.46
CA ILE A 256 -0.17 15.32 -1.29
C ILE A 256 -0.83 16.36 -2.18
N ARG A 257 -0.70 16.19 -3.50
CA ARG A 257 -1.27 17.11 -4.48
C ARG A 257 -2.55 16.52 -5.08
N VAL A 258 -3.70 17.13 -4.80
CA VAL A 258 -5.00 16.75 -5.35
C VAL A 258 -5.25 17.52 -6.65
N ALA A 259 -5.47 16.79 -7.75
CA ALA A 259 -5.61 17.30 -9.12
C ALA A 259 -6.64 16.50 -9.95
N THR A 260 -6.59 16.59 -11.28
CA THR A 260 -7.39 15.82 -12.26
C THR A 260 -6.49 14.96 -13.17
N PRO A 261 -7.01 13.91 -13.85
CA PRO A 261 -6.20 12.86 -14.50
C PRO A 261 -5.14 13.28 -15.55
N ASP A 262 -5.23 14.50 -16.09
CA ASP A 262 -4.43 14.98 -17.24
C ASP A 262 -3.26 15.91 -16.83
N SER A 263 -2.68 15.70 -15.63
CA SER A 263 -1.80 16.66 -14.96
C SER A 263 -0.29 16.40 -15.14
N ASP A 264 0.33 16.99 -16.17
CA ASP A 264 1.79 17.11 -16.23
C ASP A 264 2.28 18.38 -15.47
N ALA A 265 2.68 18.16 -14.21
CA ALA A 265 3.66 18.86 -13.37
C ALA A 265 3.83 20.41 -13.33
N ASN A 266 3.01 21.26 -13.95
CA ASN A 266 3.22 22.71 -13.89
C ASN A 266 2.06 23.46 -13.21
N ASN A 267 2.41 24.41 -12.32
CA ASN A 267 1.52 25.19 -11.45
C ASN A 267 0.51 26.13 -12.16
N ALA A 268 0.26 25.93 -13.46
CA ALA A 268 -0.73 26.64 -14.25
C ALA A 268 -1.98 25.75 -14.33
N GLY A 269 -3.13 26.24 -13.87
CA GLY A 269 -4.35 25.42 -13.77
C GLY A 269 -4.74 24.70 -15.06
N ILE A 270 -5.46 23.59 -14.91
CA ILE A 270 -5.72 22.61 -15.97
C ILE A 270 -7.09 22.87 -16.61
N GLN A 271 -7.17 22.93 -17.95
CA GLN A 271 -8.47 23.02 -18.64
C GLN A 271 -9.13 21.64 -18.73
N ILE A 272 -10.36 21.49 -18.21
CA ILE A 272 -11.20 20.31 -18.44
C ILE A 272 -12.09 20.47 -19.68
N ALA A 273 -12.78 19.41 -20.11
CA ALA A 273 -13.55 19.29 -21.38
C ALA A 273 -14.64 20.36 -21.67
N ASN A 274 -14.79 21.39 -20.84
CA ASN A 274 -15.66 22.54 -21.01
C ASN A 274 -14.92 23.90 -20.94
N GLY A 275 -13.58 23.92 -21.06
CA GLY A 275 -12.76 25.15 -21.03
C GLY A 275 -12.52 25.74 -19.63
N LEU A 276 -13.01 25.10 -18.57
CA LEU A 276 -12.84 25.48 -17.17
C LEU A 276 -11.43 25.15 -16.67
N THR A 277 -10.75 26.12 -16.04
CA THR A 277 -9.43 25.92 -15.45
C THR A 277 -9.51 25.51 -13.98
N ILE A 278 -9.02 24.32 -13.60
CA ILE A 278 -8.94 23.84 -12.21
C ILE A 278 -7.57 24.17 -11.61
N ARG A 279 -7.54 24.78 -10.42
CA ARG A 279 -6.31 24.94 -9.64
C ARG A 279 -6.11 23.75 -8.68
N PRO A 280 -4.94 23.08 -8.70
CA PRO A 280 -4.65 21.95 -7.81
C PRO A 280 -4.53 22.39 -6.35
N LEU A 281 -4.77 21.46 -5.43
CA LEU A 281 -4.74 21.64 -3.97
C LEU A 281 -3.60 20.83 -3.35
N ASP A 282 -2.80 21.46 -2.49
CA ASP A 282 -1.71 20.81 -1.76
C ASP A 282 -2.09 20.57 -0.28
N ILE A 283 -1.94 19.33 0.20
CA ILE A 283 -2.14 18.91 1.59
C ILE A 283 -0.78 18.47 2.17
N LYS A 284 -0.36 19.03 3.30
CA LYS A 284 0.97 18.77 3.88
C LYS A 284 0.96 17.66 4.93
N MET A 285 1.99 16.81 4.98
CA MET A 285 2.19 15.83 6.05
C MET A 285 3.07 16.38 7.19
N LYS A 286 2.64 16.24 8.45
CA LYS A 286 3.36 16.65 9.67
C LYS A 286 3.74 15.47 10.58
N LYS A 287 4.85 15.59 11.34
CA LYS A 287 5.27 14.66 12.41
C LYS A 287 4.62 15.08 13.73
N ALA A 288 3.87 14.19 14.39
CA ALA A 288 3.36 14.42 15.74
C ALA A 288 4.45 14.05 16.78
N VAL A 289 4.59 14.83 17.87
CA VAL A 289 5.51 14.57 18.99
C VAL A 289 4.71 14.57 20.29
N ALA A 290 4.72 13.47 21.04
CA ALA A 290 3.90 13.30 22.26
C ALA A 290 4.69 13.06 23.56
N ALA A 291 6.03 12.93 23.53
CA ALA A 291 6.82 12.73 24.75
C ALA A 291 8.09 13.59 24.76
N THR A 292 8.35 14.23 25.91
CA THR A 292 9.63 14.90 26.20
C THR A 292 10.50 14.00 27.08
N ALA A 293 11.80 13.91 26.79
CA ALA A 293 12.75 13.17 27.61
C ALA A 293 12.80 13.75 29.04
N ASP A 294 12.74 12.86 30.05
CA ASP A 294 12.73 13.18 31.47
C ASP A 294 14.15 13.12 32.07
N ALA A 295 14.88 12.03 31.80
CA ALA A 295 16.25 11.84 32.26
C ALA A 295 17.09 11.08 31.23
N ILE A 296 18.37 11.45 31.09
CA ILE A 296 19.34 10.76 30.25
C ILE A 296 20.61 10.54 31.07
N THR A 297 21.11 9.31 31.14
CA THR A 297 22.27 8.92 31.97
C THR A 297 23.26 8.04 31.20
N LEU A 298 24.55 8.13 31.58
CA LEU A 298 25.63 7.28 31.08
C LEU A 298 26.16 6.39 32.23
N SER A 299 26.59 5.15 31.95
CA SER A 299 27.19 4.27 32.97
C SER A 299 28.54 4.78 33.50
N GLN A 300 29.26 5.54 32.69
CA GLN A 300 30.49 6.22 33.04
C GLN A 300 30.65 7.50 32.22
N GLU A 301 31.19 8.54 32.84
CA GLU A 301 31.39 9.87 32.22
C GLU A 301 32.89 10.17 32.00
N SER A 302 33.77 9.17 32.20
CA SER A 302 35.22 9.27 32.00
C SER A 302 35.79 7.92 31.56
N VAL A 303 36.74 7.93 30.63
CA VAL A 303 37.46 6.73 30.13
C VAL A 303 38.96 7.02 30.09
N ARG A 304 39.82 6.07 30.54
CA ARG A 304 41.28 6.23 30.45
C ARG A 304 41.78 6.03 29.02
N GLU A 305 42.85 6.73 28.66
CA GLU A 305 43.43 6.65 27.31
C GLU A 305 43.96 5.26 26.94
N ASP A 306 44.46 4.51 27.92
CA ASP A 306 44.94 3.12 27.79
C ASP A 306 43.87 2.05 28.00
N ALA A 307 42.61 2.42 28.28
CA ALA A 307 41.55 1.47 28.59
C ALA A 307 41.19 0.53 27.42
N GLY A 308 41.63 0.87 26.20
CA GLY A 308 41.23 0.18 24.98
C GLY A 308 39.75 0.39 24.68
N GLU A 309 39.12 -0.58 24.02
CA GLU A 309 37.69 -0.51 23.70
C GLU A 309 36.84 -0.58 24.97
N THR A 310 36.14 0.52 25.25
CA THR A 310 35.33 0.69 26.45
C THR A 310 33.86 0.82 26.07
N THR A 311 33.01 -0.02 26.67
CA THR A 311 31.55 0.03 26.45
C THR A 311 30.90 1.01 27.43
N ILE A 312 30.05 1.88 26.93
CA ILE A 312 29.26 2.84 27.72
C ILE A 312 27.78 2.56 27.49
N GLU A 313 27.04 2.39 28.57
CA GLU A 313 25.58 2.27 28.53
C GLU A 313 24.96 3.67 28.55
N LEU A 314 24.02 3.91 27.64
CA LEU A 314 23.16 5.08 27.57
C LEU A 314 21.74 4.65 27.94
N LYS A 315 21.18 5.29 28.97
CA LYS A 315 19.77 5.15 29.35
C LYS A 315 19.02 6.45 29.08
N VAL A 316 17.86 6.33 28.42
CA VAL A 316 16.91 7.42 28.17
C VAL A 316 15.59 7.09 28.87
N SER A 317 15.12 8.01 29.71
CA SER A 317 13.82 7.93 30.40
C SER A 317 12.90 9.02 29.90
N LEU A 318 11.63 8.71 29.70
CA LEU A 318 10.61 9.59 29.14
C LEU A 318 9.57 9.98 30.18
N THR A 319 9.04 11.20 30.06
CA THR A 319 8.03 11.73 31.00
C THR A 319 6.70 10.97 30.95
N ASN A 320 6.38 10.36 29.81
CA ASN A 320 5.23 9.50 29.59
C ASN A 320 5.60 8.37 28.63
N ALA A 321 4.85 7.25 28.69
CA ALA A 321 5.01 6.15 27.75
C ALA A 321 4.77 6.62 26.31
N LEU A 322 5.58 6.15 25.38
CA LEU A 322 5.39 6.48 23.97
C LEU A 322 4.12 5.83 23.43
N THR A 323 3.39 6.54 22.58
CA THR A 323 2.28 5.93 21.83
C THR A 323 2.75 5.12 20.62
N ASN A 324 3.99 5.34 20.16
CA ASN A 324 4.62 4.68 19.02
C ASN A 324 6.14 4.59 19.23
N ASP A 325 6.82 3.68 18.54
CA ASP A 325 8.27 3.56 18.52
C ASP A 325 8.98 4.91 18.20
N GLU A 326 9.96 5.33 19.01
CA GLU A 326 10.77 6.52 18.74
C GLU A 326 12.26 6.17 18.62
N THR A 327 12.91 6.67 17.57
CA THR A 327 14.35 6.50 17.35
C THR A 327 15.15 7.54 18.12
N VAL A 328 16.07 7.09 18.96
CA VAL A 328 17.07 7.95 19.60
C VAL A 328 18.26 8.12 18.66
N ARG A 329 18.61 9.37 18.35
CA ARG A 329 19.76 9.72 17.51
C ARG A 329 20.88 10.27 18.37
N LEU A 330 22.11 9.82 18.12
CA LEU A 330 23.30 10.36 18.77
C LEU A 330 24.15 11.10 17.73
N ARG A 331 24.79 12.19 18.15
CA ARG A 331 25.72 12.97 17.33
C ARG A 331 26.80 13.58 18.22
N VAL A 332 28.05 13.55 17.77
CA VAL A 332 29.14 14.28 18.43
C VAL A 332 29.16 15.72 17.94
N LEU A 333 29.25 16.69 18.86
CA LEU A 333 29.36 18.10 18.52
C LEU A 333 30.81 18.52 18.24
N SER A 334 31.00 19.36 17.23
CA SER A 334 32.31 19.88 16.83
C SER A 334 32.59 21.27 17.44
N VAL A 335 33.87 21.68 17.45
CA VAL A 335 34.27 23.03 17.86
C VAL A 335 33.52 24.09 17.05
N GLY A 336 32.95 25.08 17.74
CA GLY A 336 32.16 26.17 17.13
C GLY A 336 30.66 25.91 17.07
N GLU A 337 30.20 24.68 17.33
CA GLU A 337 28.76 24.39 17.42
C GLU A 337 28.16 24.87 18.75
N THR A 338 26.90 25.27 18.72
CA THR A 338 26.21 25.86 19.87
C THR A 338 25.52 24.78 20.70
N LEU A 339 25.78 24.77 22.01
CA LEU A 339 25.12 23.93 23.00
C LEU A 339 23.67 24.40 23.23
N PRO A 340 22.79 23.54 23.75
CA PRO A 340 21.44 23.96 24.16
C PRO A 340 21.41 25.11 25.19
N SER A 341 22.50 25.34 25.93
CA SER A 341 22.66 26.49 26.84
C SER A 341 22.87 27.82 26.11
N GLY A 342 23.17 27.81 24.81
CA GLY A 342 23.55 28.96 24.01
C GLY A 342 25.06 29.21 23.95
N ASP A 343 25.87 28.46 24.70
CA ASP A 343 27.33 28.55 24.67
C ASP A 343 27.92 27.80 23.46
N ALA A 344 29.07 28.23 22.95
CA ALA A 344 29.77 27.49 21.89
C ALA A 344 30.70 26.43 22.47
N VAL A 345 30.84 25.29 21.79
CA VAL A 345 31.89 24.30 22.07
C VAL A 345 33.24 24.93 21.72
N THR A 346 34.05 25.24 22.75
CA THR A 346 35.35 25.91 22.59
C THR A 346 36.51 24.94 22.37
N SER A 347 36.41 23.71 22.88
CA SER A 347 37.43 22.66 22.77
C SER A 347 36.82 21.28 23.04
N THR A 348 37.11 20.31 22.18
CA THR A 348 36.72 18.89 22.32
C THR A 348 37.81 18.02 21.70
N PRO A 349 38.08 16.80 22.20
CA PRO A 349 38.91 15.85 21.48
C PRO A 349 38.31 15.56 20.09
N THR A 350 39.18 15.30 19.12
CA THR A 350 38.89 15.07 17.72
C THR A 350 38.61 13.59 17.47
N ARG A 351 37.44 13.28 16.92
CA ARG A 351 37.08 11.91 16.54
C ARG A 351 38.01 11.39 15.45
N ASP A 352 38.37 10.12 15.55
CA ASP A 352 39.33 9.40 14.70
C ASP A 352 40.78 9.93 14.78
N VAL A 353 41.07 10.80 15.75
CA VAL A 353 42.42 11.30 16.06
C VAL A 353 42.76 11.08 17.54
N ASP A 354 41.82 11.36 18.45
CA ASP A 354 42.00 11.18 19.89
C ASP A 354 41.20 9.96 20.41
N TYR A 355 40.18 9.51 19.67
CA TYR A 355 39.33 8.35 19.98
C TYR A 355 38.54 7.90 18.75
N THR A 356 38.12 6.63 18.70
CA THR A 356 36.98 6.20 17.88
C THR A 356 35.74 6.05 18.74
N LEU A 357 34.58 6.26 18.11
CA LEU A 357 33.28 6.12 18.75
C LEU A 357 32.34 5.40 17.79
N SER A 358 31.70 4.33 18.24
CA SER A 358 30.73 3.57 17.46
C SER A 358 29.41 3.52 18.21
N PHE A 359 28.35 4.05 17.59
CA PHE A 359 27.00 3.94 18.10
C PHE A 359 26.04 3.62 16.96
N ALA A 360 25.00 2.85 17.26
CA ALA A 360 23.85 2.66 16.39
C ALA A 360 22.66 3.45 16.92
N PRO A 361 21.81 4.01 16.05
CA PRO A 361 20.50 4.49 16.49
C PRO A 361 19.73 3.30 17.10
N PHE A 362 19.03 3.54 18.20
CA PHE A 362 18.18 2.53 18.84
C PHE A 362 16.75 3.05 18.98
N ILE A 363 15.82 2.12 19.14
CA ILE A 363 14.39 2.39 19.19
C ILE A 363 13.91 2.21 20.63
N ILE A 364 13.14 3.18 21.13
CA ILE A 364 12.30 3.01 22.32
C ILE A 364 10.92 2.57 21.82
N PRO A 365 10.49 1.33 22.07
CA PRO A 365 9.22 0.82 21.55
C PRO A 365 7.99 1.55 22.10
N ALA A 366 6.88 1.47 21.38
CA ALA A 366 5.57 1.91 21.84
C ALA A 366 5.19 1.24 23.17
N GLY A 367 4.68 2.04 24.11
CA GLY A 367 4.29 1.59 25.45
C GLY A 367 5.41 1.65 26.49
N GLU A 368 6.67 1.80 26.08
CA GLU A 368 7.80 1.89 27.00
C GLU A 368 8.05 3.34 27.45
N THR A 369 8.48 3.47 28.71
CA THR A 369 8.89 4.75 29.32
C THR A 369 10.41 4.91 29.39
N GLU A 370 11.16 3.86 29.07
CA GLU A 370 12.61 3.85 29.12
C GLU A 370 13.19 3.08 27.94
N GLY A 371 14.40 3.46 27.49
CA GLY A 371 15.18 2.67 26.56
C GLY A 371 16.66 2.75 26.89
N THR A 372 17.35 1.63 26.74
CA THR A 372 18.79 1.50 26.97
C THR A 372 19.48 1.06 25.69
N THR A 373 20.70 1.55 25.48
CA THR A 373 21.61 1.07 24.45
C THR A 373 23.04 1.14 24.97
N THR A 374 23.95 0.47 24.28
CA THR A 374 25.39 0.61 24.53
C THR A 374 26.07 1.18 23.30
N PHE A 375 27.11 1.98 23.50
CA PHE A 375 28.03 2.39 22.45
C PHE A 375 29.46 2.17 22.92
N THR A 376 30.37 1.97 21.98
CA THR A 376 31.79 1.76 22.29
C THR A 376 32.59 3.02 22.00
N ILE A 377 33.48 3.35 22.92
CA ILE A 377 34.52 4.37 22.75
C ILE A 377 35.87 3.70 22.91
N THR A 378 36.78 3.96 21.98
CA THR A 378 38.16 3.49 22.04
C THR A 378 39.06 4.70 21.97
N PRO A 379 39.54 5.22 23.11
CA PRO A 379 40.55 6.27 23.11
C PRO A 379 41.81 5.79 22.39
N TYR A 380 42.48 6.71 21.71
CA TYR A 380 43.80 6.44 21.14
C TYR A 380 44.85 6.84 22.13
N ASN A 381 45.54 5.85 22.69
CA ASN A 381 46.67 6.07 23.58
C ASN A 381 47.82 6.78 22.84
N ASP A 382 48.23 7.95 23.32
CA ASP A 382 49.45 8.61 22.90
C ASP A 382 50.52 8.61 24.01
N THR A 383 51.41 9.60 24.00
CA THR A 383 52.50 9.74 24.97
C THR A 383 52.56 11.16 25.54
N VAL A 384 51.49 11.93 25.34
CA VAL A 384 51.43 13.37 25.59
C VAL A 384 50.55 13.62 26.81
N ALA A 385 51.20 14.03 27.91
CA ALA A 385 50.55 14.33 29.18
C ALA A 385 49.65 15.59 29.12
N VAL A 386 48.47 15.49 28.49
CA VAL A 386 47.48 16.55 28.39
C VAL A 386 46.09 15.99 28.66
N ALA A 387 45.34 16.63 29.56
CA ALA A 387 43.91 16.38 29.68
C ALA A 387 43.20 16.74 28.36
N ARG A 388 42.68 15.74 27.64
CA ARG A 388 42.15 15.91 26.28
C ARG A 388 40.77 16.60 26.19
N GLY A 389 40.21 17.09 27.30
CA GLY A 389 38.94 17.82 27.31
C GLY A 389 37.72 16.91 27.29
N LEU A 390 36.54 17.47 26.96
CA LEU A 390 35.25 16.77 27.00
C LEU A 390 34.74 16.48 25.59
N ILE A 391 34.29 15.24 25.35
CA ILE A 391 33.51 14.86 24.17
C ILE A 391 32.06 15.25 24.43
N TYR A 392 31.45 16.04 23.54
CA TYR A 392 30.05 16.46 23.65
C TYR A 392 29.17 15.59 22.76
N ILE A 393 28.31 14.77 23.36
CA ILE A 393 27.36 13.90 22.67
C ILE A 393 25.96 14.51 22.76
N GLN A 394 25.46 15.00 21.63
CA GLN A 394 24.08 15.40 21.44
C GLN A 394 23.20 14.15 21.24
N ILE A 395 22.16 14.04 22.06
CA ILE A 395 21.19 12.95 22.09
C ILE A 395 19.83 13.55 21.77
N THR A 396 19.24 13.10 20.67
CA THR A 396 17.98 13.64 20.15
C THR A 396 16.90 12.58 20.14
N VAL A 397 15.77 12.89 20.78
CA VAL A 397 14.56 12.06 20.84
C VAL A 397 13.37 12.94 20.48
N GLY A 398 12.69 12.66 19.37
CA GLY A 398 11.69 13.58 18.84
C GLY A 398 12.29 14.96 18.52
N ASP A 399 11.71 16.00 19.12
CA ASP A 399 12.20 17.40 19.05
C ASP A 399 13.07 17.78 20.25
N VAL A 400 13.26 16.87 21.22
CA VAL A 400 14.09 17.11 22.39
C VAL A 400 15.54 16.77 22.08
N SER A 401 16.45 17.69 22.38
CA SER A 401 17.89 17.53 22.21
C SER A 401 18.61 17.84 23.52
N VAL A 402 19.36 16.88 24.04
CA VAL A 402 20.17 17.01 25.26
C VAL A 402 21.64 16.76 24.91
N VAL A 403 22.57 17.40 25.59
CA VAL A 403 24.01 17.14 25.43
C VAL A 403 24.57 16.51 26.70
N LYS A 404 25.34 15.42 26.53
CA LYS A 404 26.13 14.76 27.58
C LYS A 404 27.62 14.86 27.28
N THR A 405 28.45 14.77 28.32
CA THR A 405 29.89 14.90 28.20
C THR A 405 30.61 13.65 28.68
N ILE A 406 31.68 13.26 27.98
CA ILE A 406 32.60 12.19 28.41
C ILE A 406 34.02 12.75 28.43
N ALA A 407 34.75 12.55 29.52
CA ALA A 407 36.16 12.91 29.64
C ALA A 407 37.07 11.76 29.18
N ILE A 408 38.14 12.09 28.44
CA ILE A 408 39.28 11.18 28.25
C ILE A 408 40.31 11.53 29.33
N ALA A 409 40.56 10.58 30.25
CA ALA A 409 41.51 10.71 31.33
C ALA A 409 42.89 10.25 30.88
N ASP A 410 43.84 11.17 30.95
CA ASP A 410 45.24 10.99 30.59
C ASP A 410 45.95 10.00 31.53
N ASP A 411 46.57 8.95 30.98
CA ASP A 411 47.43 8.01 31.70
C ASP A 411 48.91 8.44 31.67
N ASP A 412 49.22 9.57 31.03
CA ASP A 412 50.57 10.05 30.83
C ASP A 412 51.16 10.96 31.94
N ALA A 413 50.58 11.00 33.14
CA ALA A 413 51.07 11.81 34.27
C ALA A 413 51.88 11.02 35.33
N ASN A 414 53.17 11.36 35.51
CA ASN A 414 54.09 10.70 36.46
C ASN A 414 53.62 10.68 37.92
N SER A 415 53.76 9.54 38.60
CA SER A 415 53.64 9.45 40.08
C SER A 415 54.70 10.30 40.77
N THR A 416 54.34 10.92 41.90
CA THR A 416 55.22 11.81 42.67
C THR A 416 55.39 11.41 44.14
N SER A 417 54.57 10.49 44.66
CA SER A 417 54.65 10.02 46.04
C SER A 417 54.25 8.56 46.25
N ILE A 418 54.70 7.97 47.37
CA ILE A 418 54.29 6.66 47.88
C ILE A 418 53.75 6.85 49.31
N SER A 419 52.47 6.57 49.53
CA SER A 419 51.89 6.55 50.87
C SER A 419 52.07 5.19 51.53
N LEU A 420 52.45 5.13 52.82
CA LEU A 420 52.66 3.88 53.56
C LEU A 420 51.55 3.60 54.56
N THR A 421 51.17 2.32 54.70
CA THR A 421 50.28 1.79 55.74
C THR A 421 50.85 0.50 56.32
N ALA A 422 50.50 0.14 57.56
CA ALA A 422 51.02 -1.04 58.25
C ALA A 422 49.87 -1.80 58.94
N THR A 423 49.92 -3.13 58.94
CA THR A 423 48.95 -4.01 59.60
C THR A 423 49.66 -5.23 60.19
N PRO A 424 49.51 -5.51 61.50
CA PRO A 424 48.83 -4.68 62.50
C PRO A 424 49.60 -3.39 62.81
N THR A 425 48.88 -2.33 63.22
CA THR A 425 49.48 -1.07 63.69
C THR A 425 49.88 -1.10 65.16
N ARG A 426 49.60 -2.19 65.88
CA ARG A 426 49.88 -2.38 67.30
C ARG A 426 50.34 -3.82 67.57
N LEU A 427 51.33 -3.98 68.45
CA LEU A 427 51.91 -5.24 68.90
C LEU A 427 51.97 -5.24 70.43
N SER A 428 51.87 -6.42 71.05
CA SER A 428 52.14 -6.56 72.49
C SER A 428 53.61 -6.91 72.73
N GLU A 429 54.19 -6.43 73.82
CA GLU A 429 55.48 -6.88 74.33
C GLU A 429 55.42 -8.38 74.63
N GLY A 430 56.51 -9.09 74.36
CA GLY A 430 56.53 -10.55 74.53
C GLY A 430 55.73 -11.37 73.51
N ALA A 431 54.99 -10.75 72.57
CA ALA A 431 54.22 -11.43 71.50
C ALA A 431 55.07 -12.31 70.56
N GLY A 432 56.39 -12.34 70.78
CA GLY A 432 57.33 -13.13 70.00
C GLY A 432 57.40 -12.65 68.56
N ARG A 433 57.79 -13.54 67.66
CA ARG A 433 58.01 -13.19 66.27
C ARG A 433 56.69 -12.82 65.58
N THR A 434 56.46 -11.53 65.35
CA THR A 434 55.26 -11.01 64.70
C THR A 434 55.58 -10.44 63.33
N ASP A 435 54.79 -10.83 62.33
CA ASP A 435 54.90 -10.32 60.97
C ASP A 435 53.93 -9.14 60.79
N VAL A 436 54.47 -7.99 60.35
CA VAL A 436 53.72 -6.77 60.04
C VAL A 436 53.76 -6.55 58.53
N ALA A 437 52.58 -6.52 57.90
CA ALA A 437 52.42 -6.18 56.50
C ALA A 437 52.51 -4.66 56.33
N VAL A 438 53.38 -4.20 55.44
CA VAL A 438 53.55 -2.79 55.08
C VAL A 438 53.18 -2.61 53.62
N THR A 439 52.21 -1.75 53.33
CA THR A 439 51.69 -1.49 51.97
C THR A 439 52.06 -0.08 51.54
N GLY A 440 52.61 0.05 50.32
CA GLY A 440 52.86 1.33 49.66
C GLY A 440 51.92 1.56 48.48
N THR A 441 51.39 2.78 48.33
CA THR A 441 50.43 3.15 47.27
C THR A 441 50.91 4.39 46.50
N LEU A 442 50.84 4.34 45.16
CA LEU A 442 51.21 5.41 44.23
C LEU A 442 50.08 6.44 44.03
N ASP A 443 50.43 7.67 43.61
CA ASP A 443 49.52 8.81 43.42
C ASP A 443 49.36 9.28 41.96
N GLY A 444 49.81 8.49 40.99
CA GLY A 444 49.76 8.78 39.55
C GLY A 444 50.01 7.53 38.70
N ARG A 445 50.83 7.64 37.63
CA ARG A 445 51.26 6.51 36.78
C ARG A 445 51.79 5.30 37.56
N VAL A 446 51.48 4.10 37.08
CA VAL A 446 52.17 2.85 37.44
C VAL A 446 53.53 2.79 36.75
N PHE A 447 54.43 1.94 37.26
CA PHE A 447 55.76 1.73 36.66
C PHE A 447 55.78 0.41 35.90
N ASP A 448 56.50 0.34 34.78
CA ASP A 448 56.64 -0.89 33.97
C ASP A 448 57.68 -1.86 34.53
N GLN A 449 58.36 -1.47 35.60
CA GLN A 449 59.26 -2.31 36.39
C GLN A 449 58.87 -2.22 37.86
N ASP A 450 59.22 -3.27 38.59
CA ASP A 450 59.05 -3.33 40.03
C ASP A 450 59.73 -2.13 40.72
N VAL A 451 58.96 -1.33 41.46
CA VAL A 451 59.50 -0.29 42.34
C VAL A 451 59.87 -0.91 43.68
N ILE A 452 61.16 -0.96 43.96
CA ILE A 452 61.70 -1.55 45.20
C ILE A 452 62.09 -0.42 46.17
N VAL A 453 61.36 -0.32 47.28
CA VAL A 453 61.59 0.65 48.36
C VAL A 453 62.26 -0.06 49.53
N LEU A 454 63.47 0.38 49.90
CA LEU A 454 64.16 -0.11 51.09
C LEU A 454 63.64 0.63 52.33
N LEU A 455 62.86 -0.07 53.15
CA LEU A 455 62.40 0.45 54.43
C LEU A 455 63.50 0.34 55.49
N ILE A 456 63.60 1.37 56.33
CA ILE A 456 64.40 1.39 57.55
C ILE A 456 63.51 1.78 58.74
N ILE A 457 64.00 1.51 59.94
CA ILE A 457 63.46 2.07 61.16
C ILE A 457 64.10 3.44 61.38
N ASP A 458 63.28 4.44 61.69
CA ASP A 458 63.73 5.77 62.06
C ASP A 458 64.51 5.70 63.40
N PRO A 459 65.82 6.04 63.43
CA PRO A 459 66.63 5.92 64.64
C PRO A 459 66.41 7.04 65.67
N ASP A 460 65.63 8.07 65.31
CA ASP A 460 65.35 9.26 66.14
C ASP A 460 63.99 9.85 65.70
N PRO A 461 62.86 9.16 65.97
CA PRO A 461 61.54 9.53 65.48
C PRO A 461 60.95 10.76 66.19
N LYS A 462 61.67 11.89 66.19
CA LYS A 462 61.21 13.17 66.73
C LYS A 462 59.86 13.55 66.15
N ASP A 463 58.84 13.58 67.00
CA ASP A 463 57.57 14.21 66.62
C ASP A 463 57.71 15.71 66.82
N THR A 464 57.21 16.47 65.86
CA THR A 464 57.16 17.92 65.99
C THR A 464 55.71 18.37 65.97
N ASN A 465 55.32 19.22 66.92
CA ASN A 465 54.00 19.83 66.89
C ASN A 465 53.83 20.71 65.63
N ALA A 466 52.62 21.26 65.42
CA ALA A 466 52.32 22.13 64.26
C ALA A 466 53.23 23.37 64.12
N ASN A 467 54.05 23.69 65.13
CA ASN A 467 55.03 24.78 65.14
C ASN A 467 56.48 24.30 64.95
N ASN A 468 56.68 23.03 64.62
CA ASN A 468 57.98 22.41 64.40
C ASN A 468 58.85 22.26 65.68
N GLU A 469 58.23 22.30 66.88
CA GLU A 469 58.90 22.05 68.16
C GLU A 469 58.83 20.56 68.53
N VAL A 470 59.94 20.00 69.02
CA VAL A 470 60.04 18.57 69.41
C VAL A 470 59.12 18.27 70.60
N VAL A 471 58.22 17.31 70.44
CA VAL A 471 57.36 16.76 71.50
C VAL A 471 57.75 15.30 71.71
N ASP A 472 58.26 14.99 72.90
CA ASP A 472 58.74 13.66 73.26
C ASP A 472 57.55 12.68 73.39
N VAL A 473 57.58 11.58 72.65
CA VAL A 473 56.77 10.37 72.88
C VAL A 473 57.71 9.26 73.33
N ALA A 474 57.26 8.32 74.16
CA ALA A 474 58.06 7.14 74.51
C ALA A 474 58.44 6.38 73.21
N GLU A 475 59.73 6.25 72.94
CA GLU A 475 60.26 5.68 71.71
C GLU A 475 60.80 4.27 71.98
N ALA A 476 60.35 3.28 71.20
CA ALA A 476 60.86 1.93 71.30
C ALA A 476 62.30 1.89 70.76
N THR A 477 63.23 1.46 71.61
CA THR A 477 64.66 1.29 71.33
C THR A 477 64.92 -0.10 70.75
N ARG A 478 65.50 -0.12 69.55
CA ARG A 478 65.91 -1.36 68.89
C ARG A 478 66.98 -2.10 69.73
N ASP A 479 66.83 -3.41 69.83
CA ASP A 479 67.61 -4.34 70.64
C ASP A 479 67.42 -4.21 72.17
N VAL A 480 66.52 -3.32 72.62
CA VAL A 480 66.07 -3.19 74.01
C VAL A 480 64.60 -3.59 74.11
N ASP A 481 63.75 -3.00 73.29
CA ASP A 481 62.29 -3.20 73.34
C ASP A 481 61.80 -4.09 72.18
N TYR A 482 62.59 -4.20 71.11
CA TYR A 482 62.32 -5.11 70.00
C TYR A 482 63.55 -5.42 69.14
N THR A 483 63.52 -6.52 68.41
CA THR A 483 64.33 -6.72 67.19
C THR A 483 63.45 -6.70 65.96
N ALA A 484 63.98 -6.22 64.83
CA ALA A 484 63.24 -6.19 63.57
C ALA A 484 64.08 -6.70 62.40
N VAL A 485 63.45 -7.48 61.54
CA VAL A 485 63.95 -7.95 60.25
C VAL A 485 63.08 -7.33 59.16
N LEU A 486 63.65 -6.35 58.46
CA LEU A 486 62.97 -5.65 57.38
C LEU A 486 63.17 -6.38 56.05
N ARG A 487 62.18 -6.26 55.16
CA ARG A 487 62.28 -6.68 53.77
C ARG A 487 62.00 -5.47 52.88
N PRO A 488 62.57 -5.41 51.67
CA PRO A 488 62.20 -4.38 50.71
C PRO A 488 60.70 -4.45 50.40
N LEU A 489 60.09 -3.28 50.25
CA LEU A 489 58.73 -3.12 49.74
C LEU A 489 58.78 -3.10 48.22
N THR A 490 58.12 -4.06 47.57
CA THR A 490 58.04 -4.12 46.10
C THR A 490 56.64 -3.75 45.66
N ILE A 491 56.51 -2.70 44.83
CA ILE A 491 55.31 -2.40 44.04
C ILE A 491 55.53 -3.03 42.67
N PRO A 492 54.81 -4.09 42.30
CA PRO A 492 55.02 -4.79 41.03
C PRO A 492 54.82 -3.89 39.82
N ALA A 493 55.48 -4.23 38.72
CA ALA A 493 55.21 -3.60 37.43
C ALA A 493 53.70 -3.58 37.09
N GLY A 494 53.18 -2.43 36.67
CA GLY A 494 51.76 -2.22 36.35
C GLY A 494 50.82 -2.10 37.55
N ALA A 495 51.31 -2.22 38.80
CA ALA A 495 50.48 -2.13 39.99
C ALA A 495 50.54 -0.73 40.64
N VAL A 496 49.40 -0.26 41.15
CA VAL A 496 49.29 1.00 41.92
C VAL A 496 49.70 0.85 43.40
N SER A 497 49.91 -0.39 43.86
CA SER A 497 50.33 -0.68 45.22
C SER A 497 51.14 -1.96 45.33
N GLY A 498 51.94 -2.05 46.39
CA GLY A 498 52.76 -3.20 46.72
C GLY A 498 52.75 -3.45 48.22
N THR A 499 53.02 -4.67 48.64
CA THR A 499 53.06 -5.03 50.07
C THR A 499 54.31 -5.84 50.38
N THR A 500 54.89 -5.62 51.55
CA THR A 500 55.97 -6.45 52.09
C THR A 500 55.69 -6.82 53.53
N THR A 501 56.34 -7.88 54.00
CA THR A 501 56.23 -8.33 55.38
C THR A 501 57.55 -8.05 56.08
N ILE A 502 57.50 -7.25 57.13
CA ILE A 502 58.58 -7.10 58.09
C ILE A 502 58.29 -7.97 59.30
N THR A 503 59.33 -8.52 59.92
CA THR A 503 59.16 -9.23 61.19
C THR A 503 59.63 -8.31 62.31
N ILE A 504 58.79 -8.10 63.33
CA ILE A 504 59.14 -7.45 64.60
C ILE A 504 59.02 -8.50 65.71
N ILE A 505 60.05 -8.63 66.53
CA ILE A 505 60.07 -9.45 67.73
C ILE A 505 60.16 -8.46 68.90
N PRO A 506 59.03 -8.06 69.50
CA PRO A 506 59.05 -7.24 70.69
C PRO A 506 59.56 -8.07 71.88
N PHE A 507 60.38 -7.44 72.70
CA PHE A 507 60.87 -7.99 73.95
C PHE A 507 59.93 -7.59 75.07
N ASP A 508 59.78 -8.47 76.06
CA ASP A 508 59.16 -8.13 77.33
C ASP A 508 60.32 -7.95 78.32
N ASP A 509 60.52 -6.72 78.76
CA ASP A 509 61.55 -6.37 79.74
C ASP A 509 61.00 -6.31 81.18
N GLY A 510 59.70 -6.57 81.34
CA GLY A 510 58.99 -6.60 82.62
C GLY A 510 58.72 -5.22 83.21
N THR A 511 58.84 -4.14 82.44
CA THR A 511 58.58 -2.76 82.88
C THR A 511 57.40 -2.12 82.15
N GLU A 512 56.50 -1.49 82.92
CA GLU A 512 55.29 -0.84 82.39
C GLU A 512 55.66 0.57 81.87
N GLU A 513 56.17 0.66 80.64
CA GLU A 513 56.72 1.90 80.05
C GLU A 513 55.73 2.69 79.18
N GLY A 514 54.57 2.10 78.83
CA GLY A 514 53.49 2.74 78.07
C GLY A 514 53.45 2.35 76.59
N GLU A 515 52.65 3.05 75.77
CA GLU A 515 52.58 2.77 74.32
C GLU A 515 53.78 3.39 73.58
N GLU A 516 54.70 2.56 73.10
CA GLU A 516 55.91 3.00 72.37
C GLU A 516 55.75 2.90 70.85
N LYS A 517 56.46 3.71 70.08
CA LYS A 517 56.36 3.72 68.60
C LYS A 517 57.61 3.24 67.88
N ILE A 518 57.41 2.37 66.88
CA ILE A 518 58.37 1.99 65.86
C ILE A 518 57.96 2.66 64.54
N ARG A 519 58.72 3.66 64.09
CA ARG A 519 58.45 4.39 62.84
C ARG A 519 59.24 3.81 61.67
N LEU A 520 58.55 3.44 60.60
CA LEU A 520 59.13 3.02 59.34
C LEU A 520 59.24 4.19 58.37
N THR A 521 60.40 4.31 57.74
CA THR A 521 60.76 5.37 56.78
C THR A 521 61.76 4.84 55.74
N VAL A 522 62.25 5.70 54.84
CA VAL A 522 63.33 5.40 53.89
C VAL A 522 64.65 6.03 54.36
N PRO A 523 65.82 5.49 53.98
CA PRO A 523 67.12 5.93 54.49
C PRO A 523 67.59 7.31 54.00
N TYR A 524 66.81 7.97 53.13
CA TYR A 524 67.19 9.23 52.50
C TYR A 524 66.59 10.42 53.25
N ALA A 525 67.41 11.44 53.52
CA ALA A 525 67.02 12.62 54.31
C ALA A 525 65.89 13.47 53.68
N ASN A 526 65.69 13.37 52.36
CA ASN A 526 64.58 13.99 51.62
C ASN A 526 63.35 13.08 51.50
N ARG A 527 63.41 11.86 52.05
CA ARG A 527 62.41 10.80 51.92
C ARG A 527 62.06 10.43 50.48
N GLN A 528 62.96 10.66 49.52
CA GLN A 528 62.70 10.35 48.12
C GLN A 528 63.37 9.06 47.68
N VAL A 529 62.68 8.28 46.85
CA VAL A 529 63.21 7.12 46.14
C VAL A 529 63.08 7.38 44.64
N THR A 530 64.12 7.03 43.87
CA THR A 530 64.09 7.18 42.42
C THR A 530 63.61 5.87 41.76
N ALA A 531 62.58 5.97 40.93
CA ALA A 531 62.08 4.87 40.09
C ALA A 531 62.20 5.24 38.60
N GLN A 532 62.37 4.25 37.72
CA GLN A 532 62.47 4.46 36.27
C GLN A 532 61.23 3.89 35.56
N TYR A 533 60.65 4.66 34.63
CA TYR A 533 59.58 4.22 33.73
C TYR A 533 60.13 3.37 32.56
N ALA A 534 59.30 2.65 31.79
CA ALA A 534 59.77 1.85 30.64
C ALA A 534 60.53 2.66 29.58
N ASP A 535 60.23 3.96 29.47
CA ASP A 535 60.89 4.88 28.55
C ASP A 535 62.29 5.32 29.00
N GLY A 536 62.69 4.96 30.23
CA GLY A 536 63.98 5.30 30.84
C GLY A 536 64.00 6.63 31.59
N GLU A 537 62.88 7.36 31.71
CA GLU A 537 62.78 8.55 32.56
C GLU A 537 62.78 8.17 34.05
N ALA A 538 63.52 8.93 34.86
CA ALA A 538 63.62 8.72 36.30
C ALA A 538 62.71 9.70 37.06
N ALA A 539 61.80 9.18 37.89
CA ALA A 539 60.98 9.97 38.81
C ALA A 539 61.45 9.85 40.26
N ASN A 540 61.49 10.97 40.96
CA ASN A 540 61.73 11.00 42.41
C ASN A 540 60.39 10.96 43.15
N LEU A 541 60.11 9.84 43.81
CA LEU A 541 58.90 9.60 44.59
C LEU A 541 59.14 9.95 46.04
N THR A 542 58.30 10.82 46.62
CA THR A 542 58.35 11.11 48.06
C THR A 542 57.62 10.00 48.84
N VAL A 543 58.33 9.30 49.72
CA VAL A 543 57.77 8.20 50.51
C VAL A 543 57.30 8.69 51.88
N GLY A 544 56.07 8.35 52.25
CA GLY A 544 55.49 8.62 53.56
C GLY A 544 56.14 7.81 54.69
N THR A 545 55.67 8.01 55.92
CA THR A 545 56.09 7.24 57.10
C THR A 545 54.90 6.50 57.71
N VAL A 546 55.15 5.39 58.39
CA VAL A 546 54.11 4.66 59.12
C VAL A 546 54.61 4.18 60.48
N ASP A 547 53.76 4.24 61.50
CA ASP A 547 54.08 3.88 62.89
C ASP A 547 53.44 2.52 63.27
N VAL A 548 54.17 1.69 64.02
CA VAL A 548 53.67 0.48 64.71
C VAL A 548 53.88 0.67 66.21
N THR A 549 52.85 0.42 67.03
CA THR A 549 52.89 0.68 68.48
C THR A 549 53.13 -0.59 69.30
N LEU A 550 54.03 -0.58 70.31
CA LEU A 550 54.22 -1.67 71.29
C LEU A 550 53.34 -1.45 72.54
N ARG A 551 52.91 -2.54 73.21
CA ARG A 551 52.02 -2.52 74.38
C ARG A 551 52.44 -3.56 75.43
N ASP A 552 52.61 -3.16 76.68
CA ASP A 552 52.88 -4.08 77.82
C ASP A 552 51.75 -5.13 78.01
N GLY A 553 52.13 -6.39 78.24
CA GLY A 553 51.23 -7.56 78.27
C GLY A 553 51.37 -8.42 79.55
N SER A 554 50.29 -8.55 80.32
CA SER A 554 50.24 -9.36 81.56
C SER A 554 49.72 -10.80 81.33
N GLU A 555 50.41 -11.81 81.91
CA GLU A 555 50.25 -13.29 81.83
C GLU A 555 48.83 -13.90 81.66
N GLY A 556 48.68 -14.79 80.66
CA GLY A 556 47.54 -15.71 80.42
C GLY A 556 47.99 -17.06 79.80
N THR A 557 47.15 -18.12 79.84
CA THR A 557 47.49 -19.46 79.30
C THR A 557 47.18 -19.60 77.81
N VAL A 558 48.26 -19.58 77.00
CA VAL A 558 48.25 -19.74 75.54
C VAL A 558 47.24 -20.78 75.02
N PRO A 559 46.38 -20.41 74.04
CA PRO A 559 45.46 -21.33 73.39
C PRO A 559 46.17 -22.53 72.75
N SER A 560 45.51 -23.69 72.74
CA SER A 560 46.02 -24.91 72.09
C SER A 560 44.90 -25.79 71.54
N PHE A 561 45.15 -26.47 70.41
CA PHE A 561 44.26 -27.51 69.90
C PHE A 561 44.59 -28.88 70.51
N ALA A 562 43.60 -29.78 70.59
CA ALA A 562 43.81 -31.13 71.11
C ALA A 562 44.94 -31.87 70.37
N ALA A 563 45.75 -32.64 71.12
CA ALA A 563 46.88 -33.36 70.54
C ALA A 563 46.45 -34.30 69.39
N GLY A 564 46.98 -34.06 68.19
CA GLY A 564 46.63 -34.81 66.98
C GLY A 564 45.44 -34.25 66.18
N ALA A 565 44.89 -33.09 66.56
CA ALA A 565 43.89 -32.39 65.76
C ALA A 565 44.48 -32.01 64.40
N ALA A 566 43.79 -32.38 63.33
CA ALA A 566 44.11 -32.02 61.95
C ALA A 566 42.82 -31.85 61.16
N ILE A 567 42.84 -30.99 60.16
CA ILE A 567 41.73 -30.78 59.24
C ILE A 567 42.11 -31.44 57.91
N ALA A 568 41.25 -32.30 57.37
CA ALA A 568 41.52 -32.96 56.09
C ALA A 568 41.47 -31.94 54.93
N PRO A 569 42.29 -32.09 53.88
CA PRO A 569 42.16 -31.28 52.67
C PRO A 569 40.74 -31.34 52.10
N GLN A 570 40.23 -30.21 51.61
CA GLN A 570 38.90 -30.08 51.04
C GLN A 570 38.97 -29.88 49.52
N THR A 571 37.99 -30.41 48.80
CA THR A 571 37.84 -30.18 47.36
C THR A 571 36.42 -29.72 47.06
N TYR A 572 36.28 -28.59 46.37
CA TYR A 572 35.01 -27.96 46.02
C TYR A 572 34.98 -27.59 44.53
N THR A 573 33.80 -27.35 43.97
CA THR A 573 33.62 -26.93 42.57
C THR A 573 33.14 -25.49 42.54
N VAL A 574 33.68 -24.67 41.63
CA VAL A 574 33.22 -23.28 41.42
C VAL A 574 31.70 -23.24 41.24
N GLY A 575 31.03 -22.26 41.86
CA GLY A 575 29.58 -22.05 41.72
C GLY A 575 28.69 -22.99 42.54
N THR A 576 29.23 -24.06 43.15
CA THR A 576 28.45 -24.98 44.00
C THR A 576 28.62 -24.66 45.49
N ALA A 577 27.51 -24.37 46.18
CA ALA A 577 27.53 -24.11 47.63
C ALA A 577 28.09 -25.32 48.41
N ILE A 578 29.05 -25.08 49.30
CA ILE A 578 29.66 -26.15 50.09
C ILE A 578 28.69 -26.64 51.17
N THR A 579 28.80 -27.92 51.53
CA THR A 579 28.22 -28.38 52.79
C THR A 579 29.02 -27.78 53.93
N SER A 580 28.34 -27.12 54.87
CA SER A 580 28.99 -26.40 55.96
C SER A 580 29.93 -27.28 56.77
N LEU A 581 31.19 -26.85 56.93
CA LEU A 581 32.25 -27.58 57.62
C LEU A 581 32.54 -26.93 58.97
N VAL A 582 32.31 -27.65 60.07
CA VAL A 582 32.63 -27.17 61.43
C VAL A 582 34.08 -27.53 61.77
N LEU A 583 34.88 -26.52 62.15
CA LEU A 583 36.29 -26.68 62.49
C LEU A 583 36.50 -27.00 63.99
N PRO A 584 37.62 -27.67 64.35
CA PRO A 584 37.88 -28.13 65.72
C PRO A 584 37.91 -27.02 66.78
N GLU A 585 37.56 -27.32 68.03
CA GLU A 585 37.73 -26.38 69.15
C GLU A 585 39.17 -26.33 69.66
N ALA A 586 39.60 -25.15 70.09
CA ALA A 586 40.81 -24.96 70.90
C ALA A 586 40.44 -24.82 72.39
N THR A 587 41.44 -25.01 73.27
CA THR A 587 41.36 -24.77 74.70
C THR A 587 42.34 -23.66 75.11
N GLY A 588 41.90 -22.71 75.93
CA GLY A 588 42.68 -21.58 76.46
C GLY A 588 41.88 -20.89 77.58
N ASP A 589 42.43 -19.85 78.20
CA ASP A 589 41.70 -19.03 79.18
C ASP A 589 40.90 -17.90 78.51
N GLY A 590 39.71 -17.66 79.05
CA GLY A 590 38.77 -16.67 78.51
C GLY A 590 38.02 -17.12 77.26
N ASP A 591 37.28 -16.19 76.67
CA ASP A 591 36.55 -16.42 75.43
C ASP A 591 37.54 -16.43 74.26
N LEU A 592 37.63 -17.56 73.55
CA LEU A 592 38.49 -17.69 72.36
C LEU A 592 37.78 -17.11 71.14
N THR A 593 38.52 -16.30 70.38
CA THR A 593 38.11 -15.83 69.06
C THR A 593 38.71 -16.72 67.98
N TYR A 594 37.91 -17.05 66.98
CA TYR A 594 38.34 -17.92 65.89
C TYR A 594 38.39 -17.14 64.59
N GLN A 595 39.43 -17.38 63.79
CA GLN A 595 39.60 -16.76 62.48
C GLN A 595 40.19 -17.76 61.49
N VAL A 596 39.92 -17.55 60.21
CA VAL A 596 40.60 -18.24 59.12
C VAL A 596 41.20 -17.23 58.16
N SER A 597 42.35 -17.53 57.59
CA SER A 597 43.00 -16.69 56.57
C SER A 597 43.01 -17.39 55.21
N ALA A 598 43.09 -16.58 54.15
CA ALA A 598 43.23 -17.03 52.76
C ALA A 598 42.09 -17.96 52.27
N LEU A 599 40.84 -17.65 52.61
CA LEU A 599 39.70 -18.38 52.04
C LEU A 599 39.58 -18.10 50.54
N PRO A 600 39.29 -19.12 49.71
CA PRO A 600 38.83 -18.92 48.34
C PRO A 600 37.67 -17.93 48.30
N ALA A 601 37.67 -17.04 47.31
CA ALA A 601 36.59 -16.07 47.10
C ALA A 601 35.23 -16.79 47.09
N GLY A 602 34.24 -16.23 47.81
CA GLY A 602 32.89 -16.80 47.91
C GLY A 602 32.68 -17.80 49.07
N LEU A 603 33.75 -18.23 49.74
CA LEU A 603 33.63 -18.90 51.05
C LEU A 603 33.68 -17.89 52.19
N SER A 604 32.94 -18.18 53.26
CA SER A 604 32.88 -17.38 54.48
C SER A 604 33.04 -18.27 55.71
N PHE A 605 33.52 -17.67 56.80
CA PHE A 605 33.71 -18.34 58.07
C PHE A 605 32.95 -17.59 59.17
N ASP A 606 32.07 -18.31 59.86
CA ASP A 606 31.41 -17.82 61.07
C ASP A 606 32.27 -18.23 62.28
N SER A 607 32.85 -17.22 62.94
CA SER A 607 33.73 -17.41 64.10
C SER A 607 32.99 -17.87 65.35
N ALA A 608 31.69 -17.56 65.48
CA ALA A 608 30.88 -17.96 66.63
C ALA A 608 30.52 -19.44 66.55
N THR A 609 30.25 -19.96 65.35
CA THR A 609 29.90 -21.36 65.13
C THR A 609 31.05 -22.21 64.60
N ARG A 610 32.23 -21.61 64.36
CA ARG A 610 33.42 -22.23 63.75
C ARG A 610 33.13 -22.92 62.42
N THR A 611 32.21 -22.35 61.65
CA THR A 611 31.68 -23.03 60.46
C THR A 611 32.13 -22.33 59.19
N LEU A 612 32.75 -23.08 58.29
CA LEU A 612 33.02 -22.66 56.92
C LEU A 612 31.78 -22.93 56.05
N SER A 613 31.33 -21.95 55.30
CA SER A 613 30.17 -22.04 54.41
C SER A 613 30.36 -21.15 53.16
N GLY A 614 29.39 -21.15 52.24
CA GLY A 614 29.41 -20.29 51.05
C GLY A 614 29.59 -21.05 49.74
N THR A 615 29.79 -20.30 48.66
CA THR A 615 29.87 -20.81 47.29
C THR A 615 31.15 -20.27 46.67
N PRO A 616 32.16 -21.10 46.38
CA PRO A 616 33.44 -20.63 45.88
C PRO A 616 33.28 -20.07 44.46
N ALA A 617 33.83 -18.89 44.23
CA ALA A 617 33.62 -18.09 43.02
C ALA A 617 34.71 -18.29 41.95
N GLN A 618 35.86 -18.87 42.31
CA GLN A 618 36.99 -19.02 41.39
C GLN A 618 37.79 -20.31 41.67
N ALA A 619 38.23 -20.97 40.61
CA ALA A 619 39.09 -22.15 40.71
C ALA A 619 40.46 -21.73 41.28
N THR A 620 40.89 -22.39 42.35
CA THR A 620 42.11 -22.04 43.06
C THR A 620 42.56 -23.18 43.95
N VAL A 621 43.84 -23.21 44.30
CA VAL A 621 44.36 -24.08 45.36
C VAL A 621 45.02 -23.19 46.39
N VAL A 622 44.48 -23.18 47.61
CA VAL A 622 44.97 -22.34 48.70
C VAL A 622 45.14 -23.15 49.98
N GLU A 623 46.22 -22.85 50.71
CA GLU A 623 46.42 -23.36 52.05
C GLU A 623 45.76 -22.41 53.04
N VAL A 624 44.70 -22.87 53.70
CA VAL A 624 43.94 -22.11 54.69
C VAL A 624 44.52 -22.32 56.07
N THR A 625 44.73 -21.22 56.78
CA THR A 625 45.18 -21.24 58.17
C THR A 625 44.00 -20.93 59.09
N TYR A 626 43.76 -21.78 60.08
CA TYR A 626 42.72 -21.66 61.09
C TYR A 626 43.34 -21.35 62.45
N THR A 627 42.97 -20.21 63.02
CA THR A 627 43.58 -19.62 64.22
C THR A 627 42.55 -19.46 65.33
N ALA A 628 42.91 -19.85 66.54
CA ALA A 628 42.16 -19.58 67.77
C ALA A 628 42.99 -18.66 68.67
N THR A 629 42.47 -17.50 69.01
CA THR A 629 43.18 -16.44 69.75
C THR A 629 42.41 -16.10 71.03
N ASP A 630 43.09 -15.97 72.16
CA ASP A 630 42.47 -15.52 73.41
C ASP A 630 42.36 -13.98 73.49
N ARG A 631 41.99 -13.45 74.65
CA ARG A 631 41.84 -12.01 74.88
C ARG A 631 43.18 -11.26 74.94
N ASP A 632 44.26 -11.98 75.22
CA ASP A 632 45.59 -11.44 75.47
C ASP A 632 46.43 -11.45 74.16
N GLY A 633 45.97 -12.22 73.15
CA GLY A 633 46.45 -12.17 71.76
C GLY A 633 47.23 -13.43 71.35
N GLU A 634 47.45 -14.35 72.30
CA GLU A 634 48.08 -15.64 72.10
C GLU A 634 47.20 -16.54 71.22
N ALA A 635 47.83 -17.34 70.35
CA ALA A 635 47.09 -18.09 69.34
C ALA A 635 47.56 -19.53 69.10
N ALA A 636 46.61 -20.42 68.84
CA ALA A 636 46.83 -21.77 68.30
C ALA A 636 46.48 -21.82 66.82
N VAL A 637 47.22 -22.61 66.02
CA VAL A 637 47.04 -22.67 64.56
C VAL A 637 46.93 -24.10 64.04
N LEU A 638 46.03 -24.33 63.07
CA LEU A 638 45.98 -25.50 62.19
C LEU A 638 45.95 -25.06 60.72
N SER A 639 46.55 -25.85 59.83
CA SER A 639 46.53 -25.58 58.37
C SER A 639 45.94 -26.75 57.59
N PHE A 640 45.22 -26.45 56.50
CA PHE A 640 44.70 -27.43 55.55
C PHE A 640 44.54 -26.85 54.14
N ALA A 641 44.60 -27.70 53.11
CA ALA A 641 44.42 -27.24 51.73
C ALA A 641 42.94 -27.23 51.33
N ILE A 642 42.51 -26.19 50.61
CA ILE A 642 41.27 -26.16 49.86
C ILE A 642 41.61 -26.11 48.37
N THR A 643 41.11 -27.08 47.61
CA THR A 643 41.19 -27.12 46.14
C THR A 643 39.80 -26.83 45.57
N VAL A 644 39.63 -25.66 44.95
CA VAL A 644 38.46 -25.34 44.14
C VAL A 644 38.78 -25.70 42.69
N ILE A 645 38.11 -26.70 42.14
CA ILE A 645 38.21 -27.09 40.73
C ILE A 645 37.18 -26.30 39.91
N ALA A 646 37.53 -25.96 38.67
CA ALA A 646 36.56 -25.44 37.71
C ALA A 646 35.45 -26.47 37.50
N ASP A 647 34.21 -26.00 37.36
CA ASP A 647 33.14 -26.85 36.84
C ASP A 647 33.53 -27.24 35.40
N GLU A 648 33.37 -28.50 35.01
CA GLU A 648 33.63 -28.88 33.62
C GLU A 648 32.66 -28.09 32.73
N GLU A 649 33.18 -27.23 31.85
CA GLU A 649 32.38 -26.39 30.94
C GLU A 649 31.27 -27.20 30.28
N LYS A 650 30.02 -26.93 30.67
CA LYS A 650 28.89 -27.13 29.77
C LYS A 650 29.01 -26.07 28.68
N VAL A 651 29.37 -26.50 27.49
CA VAL A 651 29.47 -25.63 26.33
C VAL A 651 28.06 -25.38 25.78
N LEU A 652 27.73 -24.10 25.59
CA LEU A 652 26.50 -23.66 24.94
C LEU A 652 26.36 -24.35 23.57
N SER A 653 25.35 -25.19 23.41
CA SER A 653 25.19 -25.99 22.20
C SER A 653 23.72 -26.29 21.89
N PHE A 654 23.42 -26.41 20.60
CA PHE A 654 22.19 -27.03 20.13
C PHE A 654 22.31 -28.56 20.21
N ALA A 655 21.18 -29.26 20.34
CA ALA A 655 21.16 -30.72 20.25
C ALA A 655 21.83 -31.20 18.95
N ALA A 656 22.53 -32.33 18.99
CA ALA A 656 23.34 -32.82 17.87
C ALA A 656 22.54 -33.10 16.57
N ASP A 657 21.22 -33.21 16.67
CA ASP A 657 20.27 -33.44 15.58
C ASP A 657 19.44 -32.18 15.21
N ALA A 658 19.73 -31.02 15.79
CA ALA A 658 18.97 -29.77 15.62
C ALA A 658 19.18 -29.05 14.28
N ALA A 659 19.37 -29.77 13.17
CA ALA A 659 19.53 -29.15 11.86
C ALA A 659 18.20 -28.53 11.36
N ILE A 660 18.26 -27.30 10.83
CA ILE A 660 17.12 -26.63 10.22
C ILE A 660 17.14 -26.94 8.71
N ALA A 661 16.10 -27.59 8.20
CA ALA A 661 15.99 -27.88 6.77
C ALA A 661 15.82 -26.60 5.93
N PRO A 662 16.38 -26.54 4.71
CA PRO A 662 16.11 -25.49 3.74
C PRO A 662 14.61 -25.26 3.54
N ARG A 663 14.22 -24.00 3.35
CA ARG A 663 12.82 -23.58 3.18
C ARG A 663 12.61 -22.95 1.82
N THR A 664 11.47 -23.26 1.23
CA THR A 664 11.01 -22.65 -0.02
C THR A 664 9.61 -22.12 0.20
N TYR A 665 9.40 -20.85 -0.14
CA TYR A 665 8.12 -20.15 -0.02
C TYR A 665 7.74 -19.50 -1.35
N THR A 666 6.52 -18.95 -1.41
CA THR A 666 6.01 -18.24 -2.58
C THR A 666 5.52 -16.86 -2.17
N VAL A 667 5.84 -15.83 -2.94
CA VAL A 667 5.38 -14.45 -2.70
C VAL A 667 3.85 -14.43 -2.53
N GLY A 668 3.38 -13.70 -1.52
CA GLY A 668 1.95 -13.52 -1.24
C GLY A 668 1.29 -14.67 -0.46
N THR A 669 1.99 -15.78 -0.20
CA THR A 669 1.44 -16.90 0.59
C THR A 669 1.97 -16.86 2.03
N PRO A 670 1.11 -16.76 3.06
CA PRO A 670 1.57 -16.81 4.45
C PRO A 670 2.24 -18.15 4.76
N ILE A 671 3.39 -18.11 5.42
CA ILE A 671 4.09 -19.33 5.81
C ILE A 671 3.38 -19.98 6.99
N VAL A 672 3.53 -21.30 7.11
CA VAL A 672 3.21 -21.99 8.37
C VAL A 672 4.33 -21.67 9.36
N ASP A 673 3.94 -21.11 10.51
CA ASP A 673 4.83 -20.76 11.61
C ASP A 673 5.85 -21.88 11.89
N LEU A 674 7.13 -21.52 11.83
CA LEU A 674 8.25 -22.44 12.05
C LEU A 674 8.91 -22.13 13.39
N VAL A 675 8.78 -23.04 14.34
CA VAL A 675 9.47 -22.95 15.64
C VAL A 675 10.90 -23.49 15.48
N LEU A 676 11.89 -22.66 15.82
CA LEU A 676 13.31 -22.98 15.71
C LEU A 676 13.84 -23.70 16.98
N PRO A 677 14.89 -24.54 16.84
CA PRO A 677 15.41 -25.36 17.93
C PRO A 677 15.84 -24.55 19.17
N GLU A 678 15.74 -25.18 20.33
CA GLU A 678 16.25 -24.63 21.59
C GLU A 678 17.70 -25.08 21.80
N ILE A 679 18.47 -24.29 22.53
CA ILE A 679 19.77 -24.73 23.05
C ILE A 679 19.56 -25.60 24.28
N THR A 680 20.52 -26.48 24.55
CA THR A 680 20.51 -27.34 25.74
C THR A 680 21.57 -26.86 26.73
N ASP A 681 21.17 -25.97 27.64
CA ASP A 681 21.88 -25.73 28.90
C ASP A 681 20.87 -25.29 29.97
N ARG A 682 21.00 -25.85 31.17
CA ARG A 682 20.07 -25.66 32.28
C ARG A 682 20.38 -24.41 33.12
N ASP A 683 21.59 -23.88 32.96
CA ASP A 683 22.12 -22.76 33.74
C ASP A 683 22.33 -21.50 32.88
N CYS A 684 21.85 -21.49 31.63
CA CYS A 684 21.93 -20.35 30.70
C CYS A 684 20.67 -19.47 30.73
N HIS A 685 20.84 -18.18 30.41
CA HIS A 685 19.74 -17.26 30.11
C HIS A 685 19.73 -16.96 28.60
N PRO A 686 18.97 -17.73 27.80
CA PRO A 686 19.09 -17.66 26.35
C PRO A 686 18.35 -16.47 25.74
N ALA A 687 19.03 -15.74 24.86
CA ALA A 687 18.44 -14.82 23.90
C ALA A 687 18.61 -15.35 22.47
N TYR A 688 17.55 -15.26 21.66
CA TYR A 688 17.53 -15.77 20.30
C TYR A 688 17.39 -14.65 19.28
N SER A 689 18.12 -14.74 18.18
CA SER A 689 18.02 -13.81 17.05
C SER A 689 18.20 -14.52 15.71
N VAL A 690 17.78 -13.87 14.63
CA VAL A 690 18.04 -14.30 13.26
C VAL A 690 18.69 -13.16 12.48
N SER A 691 19.48 -13.50 11.47
CA SER A 691 19.97 -12.54 10.47
C SER A 691 18.80 -11.99 9.62
N ALA A 692 19.12 -11.09 8.69
CA ALA A 692 18.13 -10.51 7.79
C ALA A 692 17.26 -11.61 7.12
N LEU A 693 15.94 -11.41 7.19
CA LEU A 693 14.95 -12.29 6.59
C LEU A 693 14.47 -11.73 5.25
N PRO A 694 14.02 -12.59 4.31
CA PRO A 694 13.29 -12.14 3.13
C PRO A 694 12.10 -11.24 3.50
N ALA A 695 11.84 -10.22 2.67
CA ALA A 695 10.82 -9.21 2.93
C ALA A 695 9.45 -9.87 3.22
N GLY A 696 8.80 -9.41 4.30
CA GLY A 696 7.49 -9.92 4.73
C GLY A 696 7.53 -11.08 5.74
N LEU A 697 8.71 -11.66 5.99
CA LEU A 697 8.94 -12.59 7.09
C LEU A 697 9.47 -11.88 8.33
N TRP A 698 9.12 -12.39 9.50
CA TRP A 698 9.56 -11.86 10.80
C TRP A 698 9.78 -12.98 11.81
N PHE A 699 10.60 -12.70 12.83
CA PHE A 699 10.97 -13.66 13.86
C PHE A 699 10.58 -13.15 15.25
N ASN A 700 9.89 -13.98 16.00
CA ASN A 700 9.61 -13.75 17.42
C ASN A 700 10.68 -14.43 18.27
N SER A 701 11.55 -13.65 18.92
CA SER A 701 12.63 -14.17 19.77
C SER A 701 12.14 -14.87 21.03
N ALA A 702 10.99 -14.46 21.59
CA ALA A 702 10.43 -15.06 22.80
C ALA A 702 9.82 -16.44 22.52
N THR A 703 9.19 -16.63 21.36
CA THR A 703 8.56 -17.91 20.98
C THR A 703 9.41 -18.74 19.99
N ARG A 704 10.57 -18.22 19.58
CA ARG A 704 11.47 -18.79 18.55
C ARG A 704 10.75 -19.09 17.24
N THR A 705 9.78 -18.29 16.88
CA THR A 705 8.88 -18.59 15.75
C THR A 705 9.17 -17.67 14.57
N LEU A 706 9.50 -18.25 13.42
CA LEU A 706 9.54 -17.56 12.13
C LEU A 706 8.15 -17.60 11.50
N SER A 707 7.59 -16.43 11.18
CA SER A 707 6.23 -16.26 10.67
C SER A 707 6.18 -15.18 9.59
N GLY A 708 5.02 -14.98 8.95
CA GLY A 708 4.77 -13.87 8.03
C GLY A 708 4.39 -14.30 6.61
N THR A 709 4.28 -13.32 5.72
CA THR A 709 3.90 -13.51 4.32
C THR A 709 4.97 -12.86 3.45
N PRO A 710 5.78 -13.62 2.70
CA PRO A 710 6.82 -13.06 1.87
C PRO A 710 6.24 -12.09 0.83
N THR A 711 6.81 -10.90 0.71
CA THR A 711 6.33 -9.84 -0.19
C THR A 711 7.21 -9.66 -1.42
N GLN A 712 8.37 -10.30 -1.48
CA GLN A 712 9.30 -10.20 -2.61
C GLN A 712 10.02 -11.54 -2.84
N ALA A 713 10.22 -11.89 -4.12
CA ALA A 713 11.01 -13.06 -4.50
C ALA A 713 12.50 -12.80 -4.22
N THR A 714 13.23 -13.86 -3.89
CA THR A 714 14.68 -13.80 -3.68
C THR A 714 15.41 -14.25 -4.94
N ASP A 715 16.62 -13.72 -5.17
CA ASP A 715 17.51 -14.21 -6.25
C ASP A 715 18.20 -15.51 -5.78
N GLY A 716 17.46 -16.61 -5.86
CA GLY A 716 17.85 -17.91 -5.32
C GLY A 716 17.73 -18.00 -3.79
N ALA A 717 18.37 -19.01 -3.21
CA ALA A 717 18.29 -19.32 -1.78
C ALA A 717 19.16 -18.37 -0.95
N VAL A 718 18.54 -17.64 -0.02
CA VAL A 718 19.20 -16.71 0.92
C VAL A 718 19.60 -17.44 2.19
N GLU A 719 20.83 -17.21 2.66
CA GLU A 719 21.32 -17.78 3.90
C GLU A 719 20.78 -17.01 5.12
N VAL A 720 20.24 -17.74 6.09
CA VAL A 720 19.75 -17.21 7.37
C VAL A 720 20.52 -17.85 8.51
N THR A 721 21.16 -17.01 9.32
CA THR A 721 21.85 -17.41 10.55
C THR A 721 20.91 -17.24 11.73
N TYR A 722 20.64 -18.33 12.45
CA TYR A 722 19.89 -18.34 13.71
C TYR A 722 20.87 -18.47 14.87
N THR A 723 20.94 -17.45 15.73
CA THR A 723 21.92 -17.34 16.82
C THR A 723 21.22 -17.42 18.16
N ALA A 724 21.79 -18.21 19.06
CA ALA A 724 21.45 -18.21 20.47
C ALA A 724 22.66 -17.69 21.26
N VAL A 725 22.40 -16.77 22.19
CA VAL A 725 23.41 -16.17 23.07
C VAL A 725 22.98 -16.43 24.50
N ASP A 726 23.90 -16.85 25.36
CA ASP A 726 23.69 -16.79 26.79
C ASP A 726 23.99 -15.36 27.25
N ILE A 727 22.98 -14.63 27.71
CA ILE A 727 23.16 -13.20 28.02
C ILE A 727 24.03 -12.96 29.26
N ASP A 728 24.19 -13.96 30.11
CA ASP A 728 24.97 -13.85 31.35
C ASP A 728 26.48 -13.98 31.07
N SER A 729 26.86 -14.89 30.15
CA SER A 729 28.26 -15.16 29.79
C SER A 729 28.72 -14.47 28.49
N GLY A 730 27.80 -14.12 27.59
CA GLY A 730 28.09 -13.60 26.25
C GLY A 730 28.48 -14.68 25.23
N GLU A 731 28.53 -15.95 25.63
CA GLU A 731 28.79 -17.08 24.74
C GLU A 731 27.67 -17.24 23.71
N SER A 732 28.01 -17.64 22.49
CA SER A 732 27.03 -17.77 21.41
C SER A 732 27.25 -18.99 20.52
N VAL A 733 26.14 -19.54 20.03
CA VAL A 733 26.11 -20.65 19.08
C VAL A 733 25.10 -20.36 17.98
N ALA A 734 25.39 -20.77 16.75
CA ALA A 734 24.52 -20.51 15.60
C ALA A 734 24.24 -21.75 14.76
N LEU A 735 23.05 -21.78 14.16
CA LEU A 735 22.65 -22.69 13.09
C LEU A 735 22.43 -21.88 11.82
N VAL A 736 22.72 -22.49 10.67
CA VAL A 736 22.54 -21.86 9.36
C VAL A 736 21.59 -22.70 8.52
N PHE A 737 20.66 -22.05 7.84
CA PHE A 737 19.77 -22.66 6.86
C PHE A 737 19.47 -21.68 5.74
N THR A 738 18.85 -22.15 4.67
CA THR A 738 18.51 -21.30 3.53
C THR A 738 17.00 -21.12 3.38
N ILE A 739 16.59 -19.94 2.92
CA ILE A 739 15.23 -19.61 2.52
C ILE A 739 15.24 -19.13 1.07
N GLU A 740 14.48 -19.78 0.21
CA GLU A 740 14.22 -19.35 -1.16
C GLU A 740 12.75 -18.90 -1.27
N VAL A 741 12.50 -17.68 -1.76
CA VAL A 741 11.15 -17.19 -2.04
C VAL A 741 10.95 -17.13 -3.54
N ASN A 742 10.14 -18.03 -4.06
CA ASN A 742 9.76 -18.06 -5.46
C ASN A 742 8.74 -16.95 -5.77
N PRO A 743 8.79 -16.36 -6.98
CA PRO A 743 7.73 -15.46 -7.43
C PRO A 743 6.36 -16.16 -7.38
N ALA A 744 5.31 -15.37 -7.17
CA ALA A 744 3.94 -15.86 -7.31
C ALA A 744 3.75 -16.41 -8.73
N ALA A 745 3.02 -17.52 -8.88
CA ALA A 745 2.74 -18.07 -10.20
C ALA A 745 2.05 -16.99 -11.05
N GLU A 746 2.64 -16.65 -12.20
CA GLU A 746 1.97 -15.79 -13.17
C GLU A 746 0.71 -16.52 -13.62
N VAL A 747 -0.45 -15.95 -13.30
CA VAL A 747 -1.71 -16.36 -13.92
C VAL A 747 -1.55 -16.06 -15.41
N PRO A 748 -1.80 -17.03 -16.33
CA PRO A 748 -1.73 -16.74 -17.76
C PRO A 748 -2.62 -15.53 -18.04
N ARG A 749 -2.03 -14.48 -18.60
CA ARG A 749 -2.74 -13.25 -18.92
C ARG A 749 -3.85 -13.61 -19.90
N VAL A 750 -5.09 -13.26 -19.57
CA VAL A 750 -6.22 -13.40 -20.49
C VAL A 750 -6.00 -12.41 -21.64
N VAL A 751 -5.95 -12.90 -22.88
CA VAL A 751 -5.69 -12.10 -24.09
C VAL A 751 -6.90 -12.21 -25.02
N ALA A 752 -7.31 -11.07 -25.59
CA ALA A 752 -8.38 -11.03 -26.57
C ALA A 752 -7.85 -11.52 -27.93
N ALA A 753 -8.55 -12.48 -28.53
CA ALA A 753 -8.19 -13.09 -29.83
C ALA A 753 -9.00 -12.51 -31.00
N GLY A 754 -10.26 -12.12 -30.78
CA GLY A 754 -11.12 -11.65 -31.87
C GLY A 754 -12.48 -11.11 -31.42
N LEU A 755 -13.12 -10.36 -32.33
CA LEU A 755 -14.47 -9.84 -32.18
C LEU A 755 -15.20 -9.99 -33.53
N MET A 756 -16.35 -10.65 -33.53
CA MET A 756 -17.16 -10.91 -34.72
C MET A 756 -18.58 -10.40 -34.54
N ALA A 757 -19.23 -9.97 -35.63
CA ALA A 757 -20.63 -9.59 -35.68
C ALA A 757 -21.36 -10.44 -36.74
N ALA A 758 -22.50 -11.01 -36.39
CA ALA A 758 -23.31 -11.84 -37.27
C ALA A 758 -24.81 -11.47 -37.16
N PRO A 759 -25.48 -11.01 -38.24
CA PRO A 759 -24.91 -10.73 -39.56
C PRO A 759 -23.97 -9.52 -39.56
N ALA A 760 -22.94 -9.55 -40.41
CA ALA A 760 -21.99 -8.44 -40.59
C ALA A 760 -22.50 -7.37 -41.59
N MET A 761 -23.61 -7.62 -42.28
CA MET A 761 -24.24 -6.71 -43.22
C MET A 761 -25.76 -6.80 -43.10
N ILE A 762 -26.43 -5.66 -43.11
CA ILE A 762 -27.89 -5.52 -42.98
C ILE A 762 -28.38 -4.62 -44.12
N ARG A 763 -29.58 -4.89 -44.63
CA ARG A 763 -30.23 -4.01 -45.61
C ARG A 763 -31.06 -2.93 -44.92
N GLU A 764 -31.17 -1.78 -45.57
CA GLU A 764 -31.87 -0.62 -45.02
C GLU A 764 -33.39 -0.83 -44.89
N ASP A 765 -33.99 -1.67 -45.74
CA ASP A 765 -35.39 -2.12 -45.66
C ASP A 765 -35.64 -3.27 -44.67
N ALA A 766 -34.58 -3.75 -44.00
CA ALA A 766 -34.72 -4.85 -43.06
C ALA A 766 -35.57 -4.41 -41.85
N ALA A 767 -36.38 -5.34 -41.35
CA ALA A 767 -36.99 -5.17 -40.05
C ALA A 767 -35.91 -5.13 -38.94
N GLU A 768 -36.35 -4.83 -37.72
CA GLU A 768 -35.49 -4.93 -36.53
C GLU A 768 -34.73 -6.27 -36.52
N THR A 769 -33.40 -6.18 -36.54
CA THR A 769 -32.46 -7.27 -36.75
C THR A 769 -31.61 -7.45 -35.51
N GLU A 770 -31.59 -8.69 -34.99
CA GLU A 770 -30.67 -9.07 -33.93
C GLU A 770 -29.30 -9.43 -34.53
N VAL A 771 -28.25 -8.78 -34.06
CA VAL A 771 -26.86 -9.05 -34.39
C VAL A 771 -26.18 -9.68 -33.18
N SER A 772 -25.65 -10.89 -33.36
CA SER A 772 -24.81 -11.55 -32.36
C SER A 772 -23.39 -11.01 -32.42
N LEU A 773 -22.89 -10.49 -31.30
CA LEU A 773 -21.52 -10.05 -31.11
C LEU A 773 -20.75 -11.10 -30.32
N THR A 774 -19.77 -11.76 -30.93
CA THR A 774 -18.98 -12.81 -30.28
C THR A 774 -17.58 -12.30 -29.98
N PHE A 775 -17.22 -12.23 -28.69
CA PHE A 775 -15.88 -11.89 -28.22
C PHE A 775 -15.11 -13.17 -27.88
N ILE A 776 -13.90 -13.32 -28.44
CA ILE A 776 -13.09 -14.55 -28.35
C ILE A 776 -11.81 -14.28 -27.57
N LEU A 777 -11.46 -15.19 -26.66
CA LEU A 777 -10.21 -15.24 -25.91
C LEU A 777 -9.22 -16.23 -26.55
N GLU A 778 -7.92 -15.97 -26.42
CA GLU A 778 -6.88 -16.89 -26.93
C GLU A 778 -6.87 -18.25 -26.19
N ALA A 779 -7.35 -18.27 -24.95
CA ALA A 779 -7.47 -19.45 -24.11
C ALA A 779 -8.67 -19.32 -23.15
N ALA A 780 -9.11 -20.46 -22.60
CA ALA A 780 -10.25 -20.50 -21.68
C ALA A 780 -10.00 -19.62 -20.44
N ALA A 781 -10.99 -18.80 -20.07
CA ALA A 781 -10.90 -17.88 -18.95
C ALA A 781 -10.64 -18.63 -17.64
N ALA A 782 -9.64 -18.22 -16.86
CA ALA A 782 -9.34 -18.86 -15.57
C ALA A 782 -10.33 -18.46 -14.47
N ALA A 783 -11.02 -17.33 -14.63
CA ALA A 783 -12.07 -16.79 -13.78
C ALA A 783 -13.12 -16.09 -14.66
N ASP A 784 -14.22 -15.62 -14.06
CA ASP A 784 -15.24 -14.86 -14.80
C ASP A 784 -14.65 -13.53 -15.30
N GLU A 785 -14.72 -13.30 -16.61
CA GLU A 785 -14.22 -12.10 -17.28
C GLU A 785 -15.38 -11.21 -17.72
N SER A 786 -15.18 -9.89 -17.70
CA SER A 786 -16.21 -8.93 -18.12
C SER A 786 -15.79 -8.19 -19.39
N VAL A 787 -16.71 -8.09 -20.35
CA VAL A 787 -16.49 -7.42 -21.63
C VAL A 787 -17.50 -6.30 -21.79
N GLN A 788 -17.02 -5.08 -21.97
CA GLN A 788 -17.85 -3.89 -22.15
C GLN A 788 -17.96 -3.53 -23.64
N PHE A 789 -19.17 -3.33 -24.15
CA PHE A 789 -19.44 -2.95 -25.53
C PHE A 789 -19.85 -1.48 -25.67
N ALA A 790 -19.45 -0.86 -26.77
CA ALA A 790 -19.83 0.50 -27.15
C ALA A 790 -19.96 0.66 -28.66
N ILE A 791 -20.86 1.54 -29.11
CA ILE A 791 -20.93 1.99 -30.51
C ILE A 791 -19.88 3.08 -30.72
N VAL A 792 -19.07 2.91 -31.77
CA VAL A 792 -17.97 3.81 -32.14
C VAL A 792 -18.00 4.11 -33.63
N ALA A 793 -17.13 5.01 -34.09
CA ALA A 793 -16.90 5.19 -35.51
C ALA A 793 -16.37 3.87 -36.13
N PRO A 794 -16.82 3.49 -37.33
CA PRO A 794 -16.33 2.27 -37.97
C PRO A 794 -14.83 2.37 -38.24
N SER A 795 -14.14 1.22 -38.18
CA SER A 795 -12.71 1.18 -38.47
C SER A 795 -12.41 1.41 -39.96
N GLU A 796 -13.36 1.17 -40.85
CA GLU A 796 -13.27 1.37 -42.30
C GLU A 796 -14.65 1.74 -42.90
N GLY A 797 -14.65 2.46 -44.02
CA GLY A 797 -15.88 2.82 -44.76
C GLY A 797 -16.50 4.17 -44.37
N THR A 798 -17.69 4.45 -44.94
CA THR A 798 -18.52 5.62 -44.59
C THR A 798 -19.30 5.30 -43.32
N ALA A 799 -19.36 6.23 -42.37
CA ALA A 799 -20.03 5.99 -41.09
C ALA A 799 -21.53 6.23 -41.18
N ALA A 800 -22.32 5.23 -40.79
CA ALA A 800 -23.75 5.40 -40.58
C ALA A 800 -24.02 6.26 -39.34
N MET A 801 -24.95 7.20 -39.45
CA MET A 801 -25.43 8.10 -38.43
C MET A 801 -26.63 7.52 -37.67
N ARG A 802 -26.50 7.48 -36.34
CA ARG A 802 -27.58 7.09 -35.45
C ARG A 802 -28.76 8.06 -35.57
N ASP A 803 -29.97 7.52 -35.55
CA ASP A 803 -31.26 8.21 -35.71
C ASP A 803 -31.47 8.84 -37.11
N VAL A 804 -30.55 8.61 -38.05
CA VAL A 804 -30.70 8.93 -39.48
C VAL A 804 -30.79 7.64 -40.28
N ASP A 805 -29.79 6.75 -40.12
CA ASP A 805 -29.67 5.52 -40.93
C ASP A 805 -30.06 4.28 -40.11
N TYR A 806 -29.99 4.36 -38.77
CA TYR A 806 -30.38 3.28 -37.87
C TYR A 806 -30.76 3.76 -36.47
N THR A 807 -31.51 2.93 -35.75
CA THR A 807 -31.65 2.99 -34.28
C THR A 807 -31.09 1.72 -33.65
N VAL A 808 -30.65 1.80 -32.39
CA VAL A 808 -29.88 0.72 -31.75
C VAL A 808 -30.19 0.56 -30.26
N LEU A 809 -30.26 -0.71 -29.82
CA LEU A 809 -30.25 -1.14 -28.43
C LEU A 809 -29.14 -2.18 -28.22
N LEU A 810 -28.18 -1.89 -27.33
CA LEU A 810 -26.99 -2.72 -27.11
C LEU A 810 -26.90 -3.15 -25.63
N GLU A 811 -26.61 -4.42 -25.40
CA GLU A 811 -26.16 -4.90 -24.09
C GLU A 811 -24.72 -4.44 -23.83
N VAL A 812 -24.55 -3.54 -22.85
CA VAL A 812 -23.29 -2.79 -22.66
C VAL A 812 -22.22 -3.61 -21.94
N LEU A 813 -22.58 -4.69 -21.24
CA LEU A 813 -21.64 -5.48 -20.44
C LEU A 813 -22.09 -6.95 -20.40
N ILE A 814 -21.20 -7.86 -20.79
CA ILE A 814 -21.41 -9.30 -20.65
C ILE A 814 -20.34 -9.94 -19.77
N THR A 815 -20.61 -11.16 -19.32
CA THR A 815 -19.66 -11.98 -18.54
C THR A 815 -19.31 -13.26 -19.32
N ILE A 816 -18.01 -13.51 -19.48
CA ILE A 816 -17.47 -14.78 -19.97
C ILE A 816 -17.15 -15.64 -18.74
N PRO A 817 -17.85 -16.75 -18.51
CA PRO A 817 -17.65 -17.56 -17.31
C PRO A 817 -16.31 -18.29 -17.33
N ALA A 818 -15.78 -18.59 -16.15
CA ALA A 818 -14.56 -19.41 -16.01
C ALA A 818 -14.68 -20.74 -16.80
N GLY A 819 -13.67 -21.05 -17.60
CA GLY A 819 -13.61 -22.22 -18.47
C GLY A 819 -14.13 -22.00 -19.90
N ALA A 820 -14.77 -20.87 -20.19
CA ALA A 820 -15.20 -20.53 -21.55
C ALA A 820 -14.12 -19.75 -22.32
N THR A 821 -14.08 -19.94 -23.65
CA THR A 821 -13.18 -19.22 -24.57
C THR A 821 -13.85 -18.04 -25.28
N GLU A 822 -15.16 -17.89 -25.12
CA GLU A 822 -15.93 -16.85 -25.81
C GLU A 822 -17.15 -16.41 -24.99
N GLY A 823 -17.66 -15.23 -25.29
CA GLY A 823 -18.94 -14.74 -24.82
C GLY A 823 -19.68 -13.98 -25.91
N THR A 824 -21.01 -14.07 -25.87
CA THR A 824 -21.89 -13.45 -26.85
C THR A 824 -22.74 -12.35 -26.23
N ALA A 825 -22.89 -11.24 -26.96
CA ALA A 825 -23.83 -10.16 -26.65
C ALA A 825 -24.81 -10.00 -27.81
N THR A 826 -26.03 -9.56 -27.51
CA THR A 826 -27.03 -9.24 -28.54
C THR A 826 -27.10 -7.73 -28.75
N LEU A 827 -26.99 -7.33 -30.01
CA LEU A 827 -27.19 -5.97 -30.49
C LEU A 827 -28.46 -5.94 -31.34
N ILE A 828 -29.44 -5.14 -30.97
CA ILE A 828 -30.67 -5.00 -31.73
C ILE A 828 -30.57 -3.72 -32.57
N LEU A 829 -30.58 -3.88 -33.90
CA LEU A 829 -30.49 -2.79 -34.87
C LEU A 829 -31.79 -2.69 -35.66
N ALA A 830 -32.34 -1.49 -35.76
CA ALA A 830 -33.44 -1.19 -36.67
C ALA A 830 -32.96 -0.14 -37.70
N PRO A 831 -32.63 -0.57 -38.93
CA PRO A 831 -32.30 0.33 -40.03
C PRO A 831 -33.49 1.25 -40.35
N ILE A 832 -33.20 2.43 -40.89
CA ILE A 832 -34.21 3.42 -41.28
C ILE A 832 -34.23 3.47 -42.80
N ASN A 833 -35.23 2.84 -43.43
CA ASN A 833 -35.43 2.86 -44.87
C ASN A 833 -35.88 4.23 -45.39
N ASP A 834 -35.14 4.77 -46.36
CA ASP A 834 -35.52 5.96 -47.11
C ASP A 834 -35.66 5.69 -48.64
N ASN A 835 -35.38 6.65 -49.53
CA ASN A 835 -35.39 6.42 -50.99
C ASN A 835 -34.14 7.05 -51.66
N SER A 836 -33.11 7.33 -50.87
CA SER A 836 -31.90 8.03 -51.24
C SER A 836 -30.83 6.99 -51.57
N GLU A 837 -30.17 7.12 -52.73
CA GLU A 837 -29.06 6.23 -53.05
C GLU A 837 -27.77 6.74 -52.39
N GLU A 838 -27.48 6.26 -51.17
CA GLU A 838 -26.39 6.76 -50.31
C GLU A 838 -25.15 5.85 -50.34
N GLY A 839 -25.31 4.60 -50.78
CA GLY A 839 -24.24 3.61 -50.92
C GLY A 839 -24.06 2.72 -49.69
N LEU A 840 -22.85 2.19 -49.48
CA LEU A 840 -22.56 1.28 -48.36
C LEU A 840 -22.01 2.07 -47.17
N GLU A 841 -22.68 1.94 -46.02
CA GLU A 841 -22.31 2.58 -44.78
C GLU A 841 -21.99 1.54 -43.70
N ALA A 842 -21.38 1.95 -42.58
CA ALA A 842 -20.97 1.04 -41.52
C ALA A 842 -21.14 1.62 -40.12
N ILE A 843 -21.49 0.75 -39.18
CA ILE A 843 -21.53 0.97 -37.74
C ILE A 843 -20.31 0.31 -37.11
N GLY A 844 -19.51 1.05 -36.35
CA GLY A 844 -18.42 0.49 -35.56
C GLY A 844 -18.90 0.00 -34.20
N VAL A 845 -18.45 -1.18 -33.77
CA VAL A 845 -18.72 -1.74 -32.44
C VAL A 845 -17.39 -2.07 -31.78
N GLN A 846 -17.14 -1.45 -30.63
CA GLN A 846 -15.95 -1.69 -29.80
C GLN A 846 -16.30 -2.60 -28.63
N ALA A 847 -15.46 -3.58 -28.35
CA ALA A 847 -15.49 -4.40 -27.15
C ALA A 847 -14.20 -4.19 -26.33
N THR A 848 -14.33 -4.00 -25.02
CA THR A 848 -13.22 -3.77 -24.09
C THR A 848 -13.20 -4.83 -23.01
N LEU A 849 -12.11 -5.59 -22.92
CA LEU A 849 -11.90 -6.56 -21.84
C LEU A 849 -11.52 -5.82 -20.56
N VAL A 850 -12.40 -5.83 -19.56
CA VAL A 850 -12.30 -4.97 -18.37
C VAL A 850 -11.05 -5.26 -17.53
N SER A 851 -10.63 -6.52 -17.45
CA SER A 851 -9.48 -6.95 -16.64
C SER A 851 -8.13 -6.47 -17.19
N THR A 852 -8.02 -6.25 -18.50
CA THR A 852 -6.75 -5.88 -19.16
C THR A 852 -6.77 -4.55 -19.88
N GLY A 853 -7.96 -3.98 -20.13
CA GLY A 853 -8.15 -2.78 -20.94
C GLY A 853 -7.95 -2.99 -22.44
N GLN A 854 -7.76 -4.23 -22.92
CA GLN A 854 -7.64 -4.49 -24.36
C GLN A 854 -8.96 -4.20 -25.08
N THR A 855 -8.85 -3.58 -26.26
CA THR A 855 -9.99 -3.17 -27.08
C THR A 855 -9.94 -3.81 -28.46
N LEU A 856 -11.07 -4.33 -28.93
CA LEU A 856 -11.27 -4.80 -30.30
C LEU A 856 -12.42 -4.04 -30.95
N VAL A 857 -12.38 -3.88 -32.27
CA VAL A 857 -13.42 -3.20 -33.05
C VAL A 857 -13.84 -4.09 -34.21
N THR A 858 -15.15 -4.17 -34.46
CA THR A 858 -15.74 -4.79 -35.65
C THR A 858 -16.76 -3.85 -36.29
N ASN A 859 -17.04 -4.02 -37.58
CA ASN A 859 -17.97 -3.17 -38.33
C ASN A 859 -19.18 -3.98 -38.78
N ILE A 860 -20.36 -3.35 -38.75
CA ILE A 860 -21.59 -3.87 -39.32
C ILE A 860 -21.99 -2.94 -40.47
N ALA A 861 -22.07 -3.46 -41.69
CA ALA A 861 -22.41 -2.66 -42.86
C ALA A 861 -23.93 -2.51 -43.02
N ILE A 862 -24.39 -1.32 -43.40
CA ILE A 862 -25.77 -1.06 -43.85
C ILE A 862 -25.74 -0.83 -45.35
N ARG A 863 -26.55 -1.60 -46.07
CA ARG A 863 -26.69 -1.52 -47.52
C ARG A 863 -28.07 -1.03 -47.90
N ASP A 864 -28.05 0.03 -48.67
CA ASP A 864 -29.18 0.70 -49.30
C ASP A 864 -29.95 -0.23 -50.27
N ASP A 865 -31.28 -0.26 -50.14
CA ASP A 865 -32.17 -1.11 -50.94
C ASP A 865 -32.50 -0.58 -52.35
N GLU A 866 -32.20 0.67 -52.64
CA GLU A 866 -32.30 1.26 -53.97
C GLU A 866 -31.16 0.81 -54.90
N THR A 867 -30.05 0.32 -54.33
CA THR A 867 -28.90 -0.17 -55.10
C THR A 867 -29.21 -1.46 -55.87
N PRO A 868 -28.82 -1.59 -57.16
CA PRO A 868 -29.06 -2.82 -57.91
C PRO A 868 -28.45 -4.05 -57.24
N SER A 869 -29.19 -5.15 -57.20
CA SER A 869 -28.67 -6.42 -56.69
C SER A 869 -27.50 -6.94 -57.52
N THR A 870 -26.47 -7.41 -56.83
CA THR A 870 -25.23 -7.94 -57.39
C THR A 870 -25.00 -9.40 -56.99
N SER A 871 -25.63 -9.85 -55.92
CA SER A 871 -25.52 -11.22 -55.41
C SER A 871 -26.86 -11.71 -54.84
N ILE A 872 -26.89 -12.99 -54.50
CA ILE A 872 -28.00 -13.64 -53.83
C ILE A 872 -27.48 -14.33 -52.57
N ALA A 873 -27.99 -13.91 -51.42
CA ALA A 873 -27.77 -14.57 -50.14
C ALA A 873 -28.72 -15.77 -50.00
N LEU A 874 -28.24 -16.85 -49.41
CA LEU A 874 -29.06 -18.00 -49.03
C LEU A 874 -29.12 -18.11 -47.50
N SER A 875 -30.30 -18.42 -46.97
CA SER A 875 -30.46 -18.79 -45.57
C SER A 875 -31.31 -20.05 -45.42
N ALA A 876 -31.12 -20.76 -44.31
CA ALA A 876 -31.81 -21.99 -43.97
C ALA A 876 -32.44 -21.87 -42.59
N ASP A 877 -33.70 -22.28 -42.46
CA ASP A 877 -34.42 -22.31 -41.19
C ASP A 877 -35.18 -23.64 -41.03
N PRO A 878 -34.80 -24.51 -40.07
CA PRO A 878 -33.65 -24.37 -39.17
C PRO A 878 -32.32 -24.57 -39.91
N SER A 879 -31.26 -23.87 -39.46
CA SER A 879 -29.89 -24.05 -39.96
C SER A 879 -29.09 -25.15 -39.23
N THR A 880 -29.67 -25.72 -38.18
CA THR A 880 -29.10 -26.85 -37.43
C THR A 880 -30.16 -27.93 -37.22
N LEU A 881 -29.74 -29.18 -37.36
CA LEU A 881 -30.53 -30.39 -37.15
C LEU A 881 -29.77 -31.30 -36.19
N SER A 882 -30.48 -32.15 -35.45
CA SER A 882 -29.85 -33.29 -34.78
C SER A 882 -29.83 -34.50 -35.69
N GLU A 883 -28.77 -35.32 -35.65
CA GLU A 883 -28.78 -36.64 -36.30
C GLU A 883 -29.95 -37.54 -35.84
N ASN A 884 -30.53 -37.25 -34.67
CA ASN A 884 -31.66 -37.97 -34.08
C ASN A 884 -33.04 -37.39 -34.46
N ASP A 885 -33.09 -36.33 -35.26
CA ASP A 885 -34.35 -35.75 -35.70
C ASP A 885 -35.04 -36.65 -36.75
N ASP A 886 -36.37 -36.72 -36.70
CA ASP A 886 -37.18 -37.29 -37.78
C ASP A 886 -37.07 -36.39 -39.05
N LEU A 887 -37.62 -36.84 -40.19
CA LEU A 887 -37.74 -36.03 -41.42
C LEU A 887 -38.15 -34.58 -41.12
N THR A 888 -37.21 -33.67 -41.26
CA THR A 888 -37.32 -32.26 -40.92
C THR A 888 -37.45 -31.42 -42.19
N THR A 889 -38.28 -30.39 -42.11
CA THR A 889 -38.43 -29.41 -43.18
C THR A 889 -37.52 -28.23 -42.89
N VAL A 890 -36.54 -28.00 -43.76
CA VAL A 890 -35.67 -26.84 -43.74
C VAL A 890 -36.16 -25.87 -44.80
N THR A 891 -36.57 -24.67 -44.42
CA THR A 891 -36.97 -23.63 -45.37
C THR A 891 -35.71 -22.93 -45.87
N ILE A 892 -35.41 -23.06 -47.16
CA ILE A 892 -34.33 -22.31 -47.80
C ILE A 892 -34.90 -21.02 -48.37
N THR A 893 -34.36 -19.89 -47.94
CA THR A 893 -34.71 -18.58 -48.44
C THR A 893 -33.56 -18.06 -49.30
N ALA A 894 -33.90 -17.64 -50.51
CA ALA A 894 -33.02 -16.87 -51.37
C ALA A 894 -33.39 -15.39 -51.26
N THR A 895 -32.42 -14.54 -50.98
CA THR A 895 -32.60 -13.10 -50.79
C THR A 895 -31.63 -12.34 -51.68
N LEU A 896 -32.15 -11.41 -52.46
CA LEU A 896 -31.33 -10.48 -53.23
C LEU A 896 -30.71 -9.44 -52.30
N ASP A 897 -29.46 -9.09 -52.56
CA ASP A 897 -28.64 -8.17 -51.75
C ASP A 897 -28.98 -6.68 -51.94
N GLY A 898 -30.02 -6.35 -52.70
CA GLY A 898 -30.36 -4.99 -53.11
C GLY A 898 -31.76 -4.94 -53.74
N LYS A 899 -31.92 -4.12 -54.77
CA LYS A 899 -33.21 -3.86 -55.43
C LYS A 899 -33.86 -5.11 -56.05
N ALA A 900 -35.17 -5.25 -55.83
CA ALA A 900 -36.02 -6.28 -56.43
C ALA A 900 -35.88 -6.37 -57.97
N LEU A 901 -35.94 -7.59 -58.50
CA LEU A 901 -35.87 -7.83 -59.94
C LEU A 901 -37.18 -7.43 -60.62
N ALA A 902 -37.07 -6.89 -61.84
CA ALA A 902 -38.21 -6.46 -62.65
C ALA A 902 -39.04 -7.61 -63.26
N ALA A 903 -38.54 -8.85 -63.16
CA ALA A 903 -39.18 -10.06 -63.67
C ALA A 903 -38.89 -11.23 -62.72
N ASP A 904 -39.72 -12.29 -62.78
CA ASP A 904 -39.51 -13.50 -61.98
C ASP A 904 -38.13 -14.11 -62.28
N ALA A 905 -37.43 -14.55 -61.24
CA ALA A 905 -36.12 -15.17 -61.36
C ALA A 905 -36.09 -16.55 -60.71
N THR A 906 -35.31 -17.46 -61.30
CA THR A 906 -35.14 -18.83 -60.79
C THR A 906 -33.73 -19.01 -60.27
N VAL A 907 -33.62 -19.30 -58.98
CA VAL A 907 -32.38 -19.70 -58.31
C VAL A 907 -32.26 -21.20 -58.44
N ARG A 908 -31.14 -21.70 -58.97
CA ARG A 908 -30.84 -23.13 -59.05
C ARG A 908 -29.98 -23.52 -57.86
N LEU A 909 -30.48 -24.44 -57.05
CA LEU A 909 -29.76 -25.00 -55.90
C LEU A 909 -28.93 -26.20 -56.35
N ALA A 910 -27.72 -26.32 -55.82
CA ALA A 910 -26.86 -27.50 -55.91
C ALA A 910 -26.21 -27.78 -54.55
N ILE A 911 -25.88 -29.05 -54.26
CA ILE A 911 -25.05 -29.40 -53.10
C ILE A 911 -23.60 -29.13 -53.47
N ASP A 912 -22.92 -28.36 -52.64
CA ASP A 912 -21.51 -28.02 -52.80
C ASP A 912 -20.63 -29.24 -52.47
N ASN A 913 -19.53 -29.37 -53.19
CA ASN A 913 -18.49 -30.38 -52.99
C ASN A 913 -17.67 -30.16 -51.70
N GLU A 914 -17.86 -29.04 -51.00
CA GLU A 914 -17.32 -28.78 -49.66
C GLU A 914 -18.24 -29.27 -48.52
N SER A 915 -19.41 -29.82 -48.83
CA SER A 915 -20.27 -30.48 -47.81
C SER A 915 -19.51 -31.62 -47.15
N THR A 916 -19.49 -31.66 -45.81
CA THR A 916 -18.91 -32.76 -45.04
C THR A 916 -19.92 -33.88 -44.82
N ALA A 917 -21.21 -33.56 -44.72
CA ALA A 917 -22.28 -34.54 -44.68
C ALA A 917 -22.48 -35.19 -46.06
N THR A 918 -22.37 -36.51 -46.10
CA THR A 918 -22.55 -37.37 -47.26
C THR A 918 -24.00 -37.83 -47.39
N ARG A 919 -24.62 -37.46 -48.52
CA ARG A 919 -25.96 -37.93 -48.87
C ARG A 919 -26.01 -39.46 -48.91
N ASP A 920 -27.06 -40.01 -48.33
CA ASP A 920 -27.34 -41.43 -48.14
C ASP A 920 -26.44 -42.16 -47.12
N LEU A 921 -25.48 -41.46 -46.50
CA LEU A 921 -24.78 -41.91 -45.30
C LEU A 921 -25.34 -41.20 -44.07
N ASP A 922 -25.30 -39.87 -44.08
CA ASP A 922 -25.55 -39.02 -42.90
C ASP A 922 -26.93 -38.36 -42.95
N TYR A 923 -27.50 -38.24 -44.16
CA TYR A 923 -28.88 -37.78 -44.37
C TYR A 923 -29.48 -38.35 -45.65
N ALA A 924 -30.81 -38.43 -45.73
CA ALA A 924 -31.54 -38.58 -46.97
C ALA A 924 -32.35 -37.30 -47.26
N ALA A 925 -32.14 -36.67 -48.41
CA ALA A 925 -32.86 -35.45 -48.77
C ALA A 925 -33.76 -35.62 -50.01
N LEU A 926 -34.94 -35.00 -49.97
CA LEU A 926 -35.81 -34.82 -51.14
C LEU A 926 -35.37 -33.54 -51.86
N PHE A 927 -34.51 -33.69 -52.87
CA PHE A 927 -33.85 -32.56 -53.51
C PHE A 927 -34.75 -31.87 -54.55
N THR A 928 -35.27 -30.68 -54.24
CA THR A 928 -35.94 -29.78 -55.18
C THR A 928 -34.98 -28.66 -55.62
N PRO A 929 -34.51 -28.64 -56.88
CA PRO A 929 -33.33 -27.87 -57.27
C PRO A 929 -33.60 -26.38 -57.58
N ARG A 930 -34.76 -25.80 -57.22
CA ARG A 930 -35.08 -24.42 -57.62
C ARG A 930 -35.88 -23.62 -56.59
N ILE A 931 -35.56 -22.33 -56.50
CA ILE A 931 -36.36 -21.30 -55.81
C ILE A 931 -36.83 -20.29 -56.86
N GLU A 932 -38.09 -19.86 -56.78
CA GLU A 932 -38.62 -18.76 -57.59
C GLU A 932 -38.69 -17.48 -56.74
N ILE A 933 -38.07 -16.40 -57.24
CA ILE A 933 -38.18 -15.05 -56.69
C ILE A 933 -39.15 -14.28 -57.62
N PRO A 934 -40.37 -13.94 -57.17
CA PRO A 934 -41.33 -13.21 -58.00
C PRO A 934 -40.85 -11.80 -58.35
N ALA A 935 -41.29 -11.28 -59.50
CA ALA A 935 -41.03 -9.90 -59.91
C ALA A 935 -41.49 -8.90 -58.84
N GLY A 936 -40.62 -7.95 -58.48
CA GLY A 936 -40.87 -6.99 -57.40
C GLY A 936 -40.70 -7.57 -55.99
N SER A 937 -40.37 -8.85 -55.85
CA SER A 937 -39.87 -9.45 -54.62
C SER A 937 -38.34 -9.48 -54.64
N ILE A 938 -37.76 -9.39 -53.45
CA ILE A 938 -36.35 -9.64 -53.19
C ILE A 938 -36.10 -11.02 -52.60
N THR A 939 -37.16 -11.71 -52.19
CA THR A 939 -37.08 -13.03 -51.56
C THR A 939 -37.89 -14.08 -52.30
N GLY A 940 -37.41 -15.31 -52.24
CA GLY A 940 -38.12 -16.52 -52.62
C GLY A 940 -37.76 -17.66 -51.66
N THR A 941 -38.66 -18.60 -51.46
CA THR A 941 -38.46 -19.72 -50.52
C THR A 941 -38.77 -21.07 -51.15
N VAL A 942 -38.09 -22.12 -50.66
CA VAL A 942 -38.43 -23.51 -50.96
C VAL A 942 -38.23 -24.38 -49.72
N ASN A 943 -39.09 -25.39 -49.56
CA ASN A 943 -38.93 -26.38 -48.49
C ASN A 943 -37.97 -27.48 -48.94
N PHE A 944 -36.87 -27.62 -48.22
CA PHE A 944 -35.88 -28.66 -48.35
C PHE A 944 -36.09 -29.71 -47.25
N TYR A 945 -36.53 -30.92 -47.63
CA TYR A 945 -36.82 -31.97 -46.65
C TYR A 945 -35.57 -32.82 -46.42
N VAL A 946 -35.07 -32.83 -45.18
CA VAL A 946 -33.88 -33.55 -44.74
C VAL A 946 -34.28 -34.61 -43.72
N ASP A 947 -33.88 -35.85 -43.94
CA ASP A 947 -34.03 -36.99 -43.02
C ASP A 947 -32.64 -37.33 -42.47
N PRO A 948 -32.22 -36.76 -41.33
CA PRO A 948 -30.94 -37.08 -40.71
C PRO A 948 -30.84 -38.56 -40.36
N ARG A 949 -29.64 -39.12 -40.44
CA ARG A 949 -29.40 -40.53 -40.14
C ARG A 949 -28.54 -40.66 -38.91
N ALA A 950 -29.18 -40.93 -37.78
CA ALA A 950 -28.50 -41.37 -36.58
C ALA A 950 -27.70 -42.66 -36.87
N ASP A 951 -26.41 -42.64 -36.58
CA ASP A 951 -25.61 -43.86 -36.53
C ASP A 951 -24.86 -44.01 -35.19
N ASN A 952 -23.69 -44.66 -35.13
CA ASN A 952 -22.93 -44.78 -33.88
C ASN A 952 -21.43 -44.48 -34.09
N LEU A 953 -21.09 -43.83 -35.20
CA LEU A 953 -19.76 -43.31 -35.45
C LEU A 953 -19.70 -41.91 -34.81
N GLU A 954 -18.64 -41.64 -34.05
CA GLU A 954 -18.38 -40.31 -33.50
C GLU A 954 -17.63 -39.54 -34.58
N GLU A 955 -18.40 -38.91 -35.47
CA GLU A 955 -17.91 -38.21 -36.67
C GLU A 955 -17.83 -36.69 -36.43
N GLY A 956 -18.47 -36.22 -35.35
CA GLY A 956 -18.59 -34.81 -35.02
C GLY A 956 -19.66 -34.13 -35.86
N ASP A 957 -19.85 -32.82 -35.67
CA ASP A 957 -20.87 -32.08 -36.41
C ASP A 957 -20.53 -32.01 -37.91
N GLU A 958 -21.51 -32.33 -38.76
CA GLU A 958 -21.35 -32.36 -40.21
C GLU A 958 -22.22 -31.32 -40.90
N ILE A 959 -21.89 -30.96 -42.15
CA ILE A 959 -22.49 -29.84 -42.86
C ILE A 959 -23.01 -30.26 -44.22
N ILE A 960 -24.28 -30.00 -44.48
CA ILE A 960 -24.85 -29.94 -45.83
C ILE A 960 -24.69 -28.51 -46.35
N ARG A 961 -23.85 -28.31 -47.35
CA ARG A 961 -23.64 -27.00 -47.97
C ARG A 961 -24.36 -26.91 -49.30
N LEU A 962 -25.25 -25.94 -49.45
CA LEU A 962 -26.03 -25.67 -50.66
C LEU A 962 -25.55 -24.38 -51.31
N ILE A 963 -25.37 -24.37 -52.63
CA ILE A 963 -25.05 -23.17 -53.43
C ILE A 963 -26.23 -22.81 -54.32
N GLY A 964 -26.56 -21.52 -54.38
CA GLY A 964 -27.64 -20.98 -55.21
C GLY A 964 -27.09 -20.21 -56.39
N THR A 965 -27.45 -20.57 -57.62
CA THR A 965 -27.02 -19.85 -58.81
C THR A 965 -28.21 -19.22 -59.53
N ILE A 966 -28.08 -17.94 -59.89
CA ILE A 966 -29.02 -17.19 -60.70
C ILE A 966 -28.25 -16.60 -61.88
N ASP A 967 -28.84 -16.61 -63.08
CA ASP A 967 -28.13 -16.18 -64.29
C ASP A 967 -27.72 -14.69 -64.18
N GLY A 968 -26.43 -14.43 -63.89
CA GLY A 968 -25.82 -13.10 -63.90
C GLY A 968 -25.59 -12.44 -62.54
N LEU A 969 -25.95 -13.05 -61.40
CA LEU A 969 -25.56 -12.60 -60.06
C LEU A 969 -24.64 -13.64 -59.39
N GLU A 970 -23.75 -13.18 -58.52
CA GLU A 970 -22.93 -14.10 -57.74
C GLU A 970 -23.77 -14.83 -56.69
N GLY A 971 -23.62 -16.15 -56.63
CA GLY A 971 -24.38 -17.03 -55.78
C GLY A 971 -23.71 -17.30 -54.45
N ASP A 972 -24.40 -17.09 -53.33
CA ASP A 972 -23.91 -17.46 -52.00
C ASP A 972 -24.20 -18.93 -51.66
N ALA A 973 -23.53 -19.42 -50.62
CA ALA A 973 -23.74 -20.74 -50.04
C ALA A 973 -24.52 -20.64 -48.73
N VAL A 974 -25.29 -21.68 -48.41
CA VAL A 974 -25.90 -21.86 -47.10
C VAL A 974 -25.52 -23.22 -46.53
N GLU A 975 -25.23 -23.25 -45.24
CA GLU A 975 -24.84 -24.43 -44.50
C GLU A 975 -25.97 -24.86 -43.57
N ILE A 976 -26.25 -26.17 -43.55
CA ILE A 976 -27.14 -26.81 -42.59
C ILE A 976 -26.28 -27.79 -41.80
N ALA A 977 -26.08 -27.53 -40.51
CA ALA A 977 -25.30 -28.41 -39.64
C ALA A 977 -26.16 -29.55 -39.10
N ILE A 978 -25.60 -30.76 -39.05
CA ILE A 978 -26.16 -31.93 -38.38
C ILE A 978 -25.29 -32.17 -37.15
N SER A 979 -25.84 -31.94 -35.97
CA SER A 979 -25.11 -32.10 -34.70
C SER A 979 -25.04 -33.57 -34.28
N ASP A 980 -23.86 -34.05 -33.93
CA ASP A 980 -23.58 -35.41 -33.40
C ASP A 980 -23.32 -35.37 -31.88
N PRO A 981 -24.30 -35.73 -31.04
CA PRO A 981 -24.16 -35.70 -29.58
C PRO A 981 -23.46 -36.93 -28.97
N GLY A 982 -22.97 -37.90 -29.74
CA GLY A 982 -22.03 -38.93 -29.27
C GLY A 982 -22.53 -39.91 -28.18
N ALA A 983 -23.74 -40.47 -28.27
CA ALA A 983 -24.23 -41.44 -27.26
C ALA A 983 -24.87 -42.75 -27.81
N ALA A 984 -24.34 -43.88 -27.37
CA ALA A 984 -24.73 -45.24 -27.74
C ALA A 984 -26.15 -45.69 -27.30
N LYS A 985 -27.02 -46.08 -28.26
CA LYS A 985 -27.78 -47.36 -28.26
C LYS A 985 -28.66 -47.58 -29.51
N ALA A 986 -28.47 -48.78 -30.08
CA ALA A 986 -29.35 -49.61 -30.91
C ALA A 986 -29.41 -49.31 -32.42
N VAL A 987 -28.62 -50.09 -33.16
CA VAL A 987 -28.74 -50.34 -34.60
C VAL A 987 -30.20 -50.56 -35.01
N VAL A 988 -30.76 -49.62 -35.77
CA VAL A 988 -31.80 -49.89 -36.74
C VAL A 988 -31.20 -49.63 -38.11
N GLN A 989 -30.92 -50.68 -38.87
CA GLN A 989 -30.58 -50.51 -40.27
C GLN A 989 -31.76 -49.88 -41.00
N THR A 990 -31.57 -48.71 -41.62
CA THR A 990 -32.64 -47.98 -42.33
C THR A 990 -32.65 -48.18 -43.84
N ARG A 991 -31.87 -49.15 -44.38
CA ARG A 991 -32.13 -49.61 -45.75
C ARG A 991 -33.55 -50.20 -45.76
N PRO A 992 -34.48 -49.67 -46.57
CA PRO A 992 -35.82 -50.24 -46.66
C PRO A 992 -35.71 -51.74 -46.88
N GLU A 993 -36.35 -52.56 -46.06
CA GLU A 993 -36.23 -54.03 -46.20
C GLU A 993 -37.05 -54.55 -47.39
N ALA A 994 -38.01 -53.75 -47.86
CA ALA A 994 -38.93 -54.10 -48.93
C ALA A 994 -39.30 -52.87 -49.77
N PHE A 995 -39.71 -53.13 -51.01
CA PHE A 995 -40.35 -52.10 -51.84
C PHE A 995 -41.66 -51.66 -51.18
N SER A 996 -41.95 -50.35 -51.18
CA SER A 996 -43.23 -49.85 -50.65
C SER A 996 -43.69 -48.56 -51.35
N LEU A 997 -45.01 -48.38 -51.47
CA LEU A 997 -45.63 -47.13 -51.91
C LEU A 997 -46.50 -46.55 -50.79
N ALA A 998 -46.20 -45.34 -50.32
CA ALA A 998 -46.94 -44.66 -49.26
C ALA A 998 -48.26 -44.04 -49.78
N ASP A 999 -49.16 -43.73 -48.85
CA ASP A 999 -50.31 -42.89 -49.16
C ASP A 999 -49.82 -41.48 -49.50
N ASN A 1000 -50.46 -40.82 -50.47
CA ASN A 1000 -50.11 -39.45 -50.82
C ASN A 1000 -50.55 -38.49 -49.72
N PHE A 1001 -49.77 -37.45 -49.45
CA PHE A 1001 -50.09 -36.44 -48.45
C PHE A 1001 -49.86 -35.02 -49.01
N PRO A 1002 -50.80 -34.08 -48.82
CA PRO A 1002 -52.13 -34.27 -48.24
C PRO A 1002 -53.04 -35.12 -49.14
N ASN A 1003 -54.10 -35.72 -48.58
CA ASN A 1003 -55.16 -36.41 -49.32
C ASN A 1003 -56.48 -36.31 -48.52
N PRO A 1004 -57.49 -35.54 -48.97
CA PRO A 1004 -57.57 -34.87 -50.27
C PRO A 1004 -56.58 -33.70 -50.39
N PHE A 1005 -56.22 -33.32 -51.62
CA PHE A 1005 -55.23 -32.27 -51.90
C PHE A 1005 -55.73 -31.21 -52.88
N ASN A 1006 -55.10 -30.03 -52.87
CA ASN A 1006 -55.42 -28.89 -53.74
C ASN A 1006 -54.24 -27.91 -53.92
N PRO A 1007 -53.68 -27.72 -55.12
CA PRO A 1007 -53.61 -28.66 -56.25
C PRO A 1007 -52.42 -29.63 -56.12
N ALA A 1008 -51.56 -29.51 -55.10
CA ALA A 1008 -50.33 -30.30 -54.96
C ALA A 1008 -50.41 -31.40 -53.88
N THR A 1009 -49.80 -32.56 -54.15
CA THR A 1009 -49.66 -33.68 -53.21
C THR A 1009 -48.32 -34.39 -53.40
N THR A 1010 -47.80 -34.98 -52.33
CA THR A 1010 -46.53 -35.72 -52.34
C THR A 1010 -46.78 -37.22 -52.26
N ILE A 1011 -46.18 -37.98 -53.16
CA ILE A 1011 -46.22 -39.45 -53.21
C ILE A 1011 -44.86 -39.99 -52.81
N GLN A 1012 -44.79 -40.74 -51.71
CA GLN A 1012 -43.55 -41.34 -51.22
C GLN A 1012 -43.45 -42.84 -51.56
N TYR A 1013 -42.25 -43.34 -51.82
CA TYR A 1013 -41.99 -44.77 -52.02
C TYR A 1013 -40.58 -45.16 -51.55
N ALA A 1014 -40.34 -46.45 -51.30
CA ALA A 1014 -39.05 -46.95 -50.84
C ALA A 1014 -38.56 -48.12 -51.70
N LEU A 1015 -37.25 -48.15 -51.94
CA LEU A 1015 -36.54 -49.14 -52.72
C LEU A 1015 -35.49 -49.82 -51.83
N PRO A 1016 -35.61 -51.14 -51.55
CA PRO A 1016 -34.59 -51.88 -50.86
C PRO A 1016 -33.33 -51.94 -51.72
N GLN A 1017 -33.41 -52.04 -53.04
CA GLN A 1017 -32.26 -52.16 -53.94
C GLN A 1017 -32.42 -51.27 -55.17
N ALA A 1018 -31.30 -50.94 -55.82
CA ALA A 1018 -31.31 -50.18 -57.05
C ALA A 1018 -32.10 -50.91 -58.16
N ALA A 1019 -32.96 -50.18 -58.88
CA ALA A 1019 -33.84 -50.73 -59.90
C ALA A 1019 -34.41 -49.64 -60.83
N ASP A 1020 -34.93 -50.06 -61.99
CA ASP A 1020 -35.74 -49.19 -62.85
C ASP A 1020 -37.09 -48.89 -62.20
N VAL A 1021 -37.42 -47.61 -62.03
CA VAL A 1021 -38.64 -47.12 -61.37
C VAL A 1021 -39.52 -46.36 -62.35
N GLU A 1022 -40.80 -46.73 -62.39
CA GLU A 1022 -41.85 -46.01 -63.11
C GLU A 1022 -42.97 -45.64 -62.12
N LEU A 1023 -43.15 -44.34 -61.87
CA LEU A 1023 -44.26 -43.79 -61.08
C LEU A 1023 -45.20 -43.01 -62.01
N THR A 1024 -46.40 -43.53 -62.21
CA THR A 1024 -47.37 -42.93 -63.16
C THR A 1024 -48.72 -42.72 -62.49
N VAL A 1025 -49.32 -41.56 -62.76
CA VAL A 1025 -50.67 -41.19 -62.35
C VAL A 1025 -51.66 -41.53 -63.45
N TYR A 1026 -52.82 -42.05 -63.07
CA TYR A 1026 -53.91 -42.51 -63.90
C TYR A 1026 -55.22 -41.86 -63.49
N ASN A 1027 -56.10 -41.63 -64.46
CA ASN A 1027 -57.50 -41.32 -64.18
C ASN A 1027 -58.30 -42.58 -63.77
N ILE A 1028 -59.56 -42.40 -63.35
CA ILE A 1028 -60.44 -43.53 -62.96
C ILE A 1028 -60.71 -44.55 -64.08
N MET A 1029 -60.47 -44.18 -65.35
CA MET A 1029 -60.60 -45.09 -66.50
C MET A 1029 -59.32 -45.90 -66.74
N GLY A 1030 -58.28 -45.70 -65.93
CA GLY A 1030 -56.99 -46.38 -66.06
C GLY A 1030 -56.10 -45.84 -67.17
N GLN A 1031 -56.38 -44.64 -67.70
CA GLN A 1031 -55.51 -43.98 -68.69
C GLN A 1031 -54.41 -43.19 -67.95
N PRO A 1032 -53.13 -43.31 -68.35
CA PRO A 1032 -52.06 -42.51 -67.77
C PRO A 1032 -52.31 -41.04 -68.10
N VAL A 1033 -52.20 -40.18 -67.09
CA VAL A 1033 -52.35 -38.73 -67.22
C VAL A 1033 -51.03 -38.00 -67.06
N ARG A 1034 -50.14 -38.52 -66.20
CA ARG A 1034 -48.78 -37.99 -66.03
C ARG A 1034 -47.82 -39.06 -65.54
N THR A 1035 -46.62 -39.13 -66.11
CA THR A 1035 -45.52 -39.94 -65.56
C THR A 1035 -44.60 -39.03 -64.75
N LEU A 1036 -44.47 -39.32 -63.46
CA LEU A 1036 -43.66 -38.53 -62.51
C LEU A 1036 -42.20 -38.99 -62.49
N VAL A 1037 -41.98 -40.29 -62.66
CA VAL A 1037 -40.64 -40.92 -62.66
C VAL A 1037 -40.60 -42.02 -63.71
N ALA A 1038 -39.51 -42.08 -64.47
CA ALA A 1038 -39.22 -43.15 -65.44
C ALA A 1038 -37.70 -43.29 -65.64
N GLU A 1039 -36.99 -43.72 -64.60
CA GLU A 1039 -35.52 -43.79 -64.58
C GLU A 1039 -34.99 -44.88 -63.65
N TYR A 1040 -33.69 -45.18 -63.75
CA TYR A 1040 -32.98 -46.09 -62.85
C TYR A 1040 -32.61 -45.36 -61.56
N GLN A 1041 -33.07 -45.87 -60.41
CA GLN A 1041 -32.84 -45.26 -59.10
C GLN A 1041 -32.09 -46.23 -58.17
N SER A 1042 -31.24 -45.70 -57.28
CA SER A 1042 -30.50 -46.46 -56.27
C SER A 1042 -31.41 -47.01 -55.16
N ALA A 1043 -30.86 -47.78 -54.21
CA ALA A 1043 -31.60 -48.14 -53.00
C ALA A 1043 -31.86 -46.88 -52.16
N GLY A 1044 -33.07 -46.67 -51.65
CA GLY A 1044 -33.41 -45.48 -50.88
C GLY A 1044 -34.90 -45.22 -50.74
N ARG A 1045 -35.26 -44.17 -50.00
CA ARG A 1045 -36.62 -43.63 -49.94
C ARG A 1045 -36.71 -42.42 -50.87
N TYR A 1046 -37.84 -42.27 -51.55
CA TYR A 1046 -38.08 -41.28 -52.59
C TYR A 1046 -39.44 -40.63 -52.38
N ALA A 1047 -39.59 -39.38 -52.81
CA ALA A 1047 -40.87 -38.70 -52.85
C ALA A 1047 -40.99 -37.85 -54.11
N MET A 1048 -42.20 -37.77 -54.65
CA MET A 1048 -42.50 -37.03 -55.87
C MET A 1048 -43.75 -36.19 -55.66
N GLU A 1049 -43.62 -34.90 -55.93
CA GLU A 1049 -44.75 -33.97 -55.92
C GLU A 1049 -45.51 -34.05 -57.24
N TRP A 1050 -46.83 -34.01 -57.15
CA TRP A 1050 -47.71 -33.86 -58.29
C TRP A 1050 -48.66 -32.68 -58.10
N ASP A 1051 -48.59 -31.74 -59.04
CA ASP A 1051 -49.32 -30.46 -59.10
C ASP A 1051 -50.72 -30.56 -59.74
N ALA A 1052 -51.27 -31.77 -59.85
CA ALA A 1052 -52.53 -32.06 -60.54
C ALA A 1052 -52.59 -31.63 -62.02
N THR A 1053 -51.47 -31.65 -62.76
CA THR A 1053 -51.45 -31.45 -64.21
C THR A 1053 -51.13 -32.72 -65.01
N ASP A 1054 -51.52 -32.75 -66.29
CA ASP A 1054 -51.15 -33.80 -67.26
C ASP A 1054 -49.75 -33.57 -67.88
N ASP A 1055 -49.26 -34.51 -68.69
CA ASP A 1055 -47.97 -34.42 -69.40
C ASP A 1055 -47.86 -33.19 -70.33
N SER A 1056 -48.98 -32.54 -70.68
CA SER A 1056 -49.01 -31.32 -71.48
C SER A 1056 -49.10 -30.04 -70.62
N GLY A 1057 -49.01 -30.17 -69.29
CA GLY A 1057 -49.09 -29.07 -68.33
C GLY A 1057 -50.51 -28.56 -68.06
N HIS A 1058 -51.55 -29.23 -68.56
CA HIS A 1058 -52.94 -28.80 -68.33
C HIS A 1058 -53.42 -29.28 -66.96
N SER A 1059 -54.04 -28.37 -66.21
CA SER A 1059 -54.73 -28.67 -64.96
C SER A 1059 -55.85 -29.69 -65.13
N LEU A 1060 -55.90 -30.65 -64.21
CA LEU A 1060 -56.92 -31.68 -64.18
C LEU A 1060 -58.14 -31.31 -63.31
N SER A 1061 -59.30 -31.90 -63.60
CA SER A 1061 -60.56 -31.67 -62.87
C SER A 1061 -60.56 -32.33 -61.49
N SER A 1062 -61.25 -31.73 -60.51
CA SER A 1062 -61.51 -32.36 -59.20
C SER A 1062 -62.09 -33.77 -59.37
N GLY A 1063 -61.55 -34.75 -58.63
CA GLY A 1063 -61.91 -36.15 -58.82
C GLY A 1063 -60.92 -37.13 -58.22
N MET A 1064 -61.23 -38.41 -58.33
CA MET A 1064 -60.35 -39.49 -57.86
C MET A 1064 -59.31 -39.82 -58.94
N TYR A 1065 -58.07 -39.96 -58.53
CA TYR A 1065 -56.96 -40.41 -59.37
C TYR A 1065 -56.28 -41.62 -58.72
N LEU A 1066 -55.57 -42.39 -59.53
CA LEU A 1066 -54.77 -43.51 -59.06
C LEU A 1066 -53.31 -43.22 -59.38
N TYR A 1067 -52.39 -43.58 -58.51
CA TYR A 1067 -50.96 -43.56 -58.82
C TYR A 1067 -50.39 -44.96 -58.64
N ARG A 1068 -49.48 -45.33 -59.53
CA ARG A 1068 -48.89 -46.66 -59.59
C ARG A 1068 -47.38 -46.56 -59.57
N LEU A 1069 -46.76 -47.26 -58.64
CA LEU A 1069 -45.34 -47.52 -58.64
C LEU A 1069 -45.08 -48.89 -59.27
N GLN A 1070 -44.15 -48.94 -60.21
CA GLN A 1070 -43.62 -50.16 -60.80
C GLN A 1070 -42.10 -50.14 -60.69
N VAL A 1071 -41.52 -51.21 -60.14
CA VAL A 1071 -40.07 -51.29 -59.90
C VAL A 1071 -39.51 -52.61 -60.44
N GLY A 1072 -38.51 -52.52 -61.32
CA GLY A 1072 -37.75 -53.66 -61.86
C GLY A 1072 -38.58 -54.73 -62.58
N GLY A 1073 -39.86 -54.44 -62.89
CA GLY A 1073 -40.84 -55.41 -63.41
C GLY A 1073 -41.40 -56.39 -62.37
N GLU A 1074 -40.92 -56.39 -61.13
CA GLU A 1074 -41.27 -57.37 -60.09
C GLU A 1074 -42.19 -56.80 -59.01
N PHE A 1075 -42.04 -55.52 -58.64
CA PHE A 1075 -42.90 -54.85 -57.67
C PHE A 1075 -43.89 -53.92 -58.36
N ARG A 1076 -45.18 -54.02 -57.99
CA ARG A 1076 -46.24 -53.15 -58.49
C ARG A 1076 -47.26 -52.87 -57.40
N GLU A 1077 -47.40 -51.60 -57.05
CA GLU A 1077 -48.40 -51.14 -56.08
C GLU A 1077 -49.20 -49.96 -56.65
N VAL A 1078 -50.50 -49.93 -56.36
CA VAL A 1078 -51.42 -48.88 -56.85
C VAL A 1078 -52.19 -48.32 -55.66
N LYS A 1079 -52.22 -47.00 -55.54
CA LYS A 1079 -52.96 -46.28 -54.51
C LYS A 1079 -53.83 -45.19 -55.12
N LYS A 1080 -54.77 -44.68 -54.32
CA LYS A 1080 -55.79 -43.71 -54.75
C LYS A 1080 -55.57 -42.37 -54.06
N MET A 1081 -55.86 -41.30 -54.77
CA MET A 1081 -55.80 -39.93 -54.27
C MET A 1081 -57.03 -39.14 -54.72
N LEU A 1082 -57.43 -38.15 -53.92
CA LEU A 1082 -58.58 -37.29 -54.17
C LEU A 1082 -58.13 -35.84 -54.36
N LEU A 1083 -58.28 -35.34 -55.59
CA LEU A 1083 -58.08 -33.93 -55.91
C LEU A 1083 -59.37 -33.15 -55.59
N LEU A 1084 -59.26 -32.17 -54.70
CA LEU A 1084 -60.29 -31.17 -54.46
C LEU A 1084 -59.82 -29.86 -55.08
N ARG A 1085 -60.63 -29.31 -55.96
CA ARG A 1085 -60.41 -27.99 -56.55
C ARG A 1085 -61.72 -27.24 -56.57
#